data_AF-A0A3M7B193-F1
#
_entry.id   AF-A0A3M7B193-F1
#
_cell.length_a   1.000
_cell.length_b   1.000
_cell.length_c   1.000
_cell.angle_alpha   90.00
_cell.angle_beta   90.00
_cell.angle_gamma   90.00
#
_symmetry.space_group_name_H-M   'P 1'
#
loop_
_entity.id
_entity.type
_entity.pdbx_description
1 polymer ?
#
loop_
_entity_poly.entity_id
_entity_poly.type
_entity_poly.pdbx_seq_one_letter_code
_entity_poly.pdbx_strand_id
1 'polypeptide(L)'
;MFMLQVRLTEEGLKQYKEIVKTVFQYINIIREAGPQKWIFDEEAQLSEIDFRFMQKSPASRTVSHYSGTMQRPLPRDKLLSGQALIREFNPEGIERALADLVPENFRIVLISKELPVQPDSKEKWYGTEYKYEKIPGDFMDEIKKAAKATEAERPAELHLPVKNEFIPQRLDVDKKDVVEPAIAPKLIRHDETVRTWYKKDDRFWVPKANVHVWLRSPIANLTPLTAVLSQLYQELVRDSLDEYSYAAELAGIAYAIVNHAQGLDVVVVGYNDKMSVLLEKVLVSMRDLVVKPERFDVVKERVTRGFKNFDYTEPFRQISTYSRWITSQRSWANHELLQEIGAVTAEDVQAFFPQMLKQMHIEILAHGNLYKEDALQMTDLVQSTLKPRTLPQSQWQIRRSVVLPEGADYRYERTLANPDNINHAIDYIIYVGWNVDRSTRAKILLLGDLTSEPVFDQLRTKEQLGYVVSSAPLLYSSVAAWRVVIQSERDCHYLEQRIDAFLNDFETMLKDMPDDEFEAQKIGLINKRLEKLKNLDSESNRFWHHITNETYDFELVYRDVENIEPLTKEDMLAFYRSVFLPSSPSRIKTSTHLNAQASAESIAAKVDPAEQKRKLADTLAQVFTQLGVDTDVDALTKRFDAVDINAGDQKSILDAAAAYLKENAKIAAETVEQIVQQGPSLLEQILPSLGIRSTPAPVEVNGEAGSVDAPGNDSAKDEQKSKTVVVDDVQAFKASLPLSAAPKPVKDLSYASSLAWVKREVEPFPLTQRQALVVRSRASASHRQTALGAGIRTSTTTMLQYSTRRLLPAFTRRSAAIRAYTTSSHSTDNPVPANDPNPKQPHTPVSSTNQLPTSSAGTHNQVLQESTEDAEEKRVMQAPNRETVWSRSQKPRSEAMVGPRFEQTIMEDQPRPYAAIDLIHKQPVRWTNKRSVSCDGGGGPLGHPRIFINVDKPQICWCTYCGVPYAHTHHRKFLESLPETSYPLDPIEDPAALPSSERAGKTGSTEPYQTPTGAPLEQR
;
A
#
# COMPACT_ATOMS: atom_id res chain seq x y z
N MET A 1 10.11 -11.06 23.20
CA MET A 1 10.77 -12.00 22.27
C MET A 1 11.76 -11.21 21.41
N PHE A 2 13.02 -11.63 21.36
CA PHE A 2 14.01 -11.12 20.40
C PHE A 2 14.11 -12.13 19.24
N MET A 3 14.22 -11.67 18.00
CA MET A 3 14.19 -12.54 16.83
C MET A 3 15.18 -12.07 15.77
N LEU A 4 16.03 -12.99 15.33
CA LEU A 4 16.94 -12.82 14.20
C LEU A 4 16.48 -13.76 13.09
N GLN A 5 16.37 -13.26 11.86
CA GLN A 5 15.96 -14.06 10.71
C GLN A 5 16.98 -13.95 9.59
N VAL A 6 17.52 -15.09 9.15
CA VAL A 6 18.48 -15.20 8.05
C VAL A 6 17.83 -15.96 6.90
N ARG A 7 17.91 -15.43 5.68
CA ARG A 7 17.49 -16.15 4.48
C ARG A 7 18.65 -17.03 4.01
N LEU A 8 18.36 -18.30 3.75
CA LEU A 8 19.39 -19.28 3.40
C LEU A 8 19.51 -19.46 1.89
N THR A 9 20.75 -19.55 1.40
CA THR A 9 21.08 -20.15 0.11
C THR A 9 21.01 -21.68 0.22
N GLU A 10 21.14 -22.40 -0.90
CA GLU A 10 21.21 -23.88 -0.85
C GLU A 10 22.39 -24.38 0.01
N GLU A 11 23.56 -23.75 -0.10
CA GLU A 11 24.69 -24.06 0.78
C GLU A 11 24.45 -23.60 2.21
N GLY A 12 23.81 -22.44 2.40
CA GLY A 12 23.44 -21.95 3.74
C GLY A 12 22.47 -22.89 4.47
N LEU A 13 21.60 -23.60 3.74
CA LEU A 13 20.75 -24.64 4.30
C LEU A 13 21.55 -25.86 4.76
N LYS A 14 22.55 -26.29 3.98
CA LYS A 14 23.45 -27.40 4.37
C LYS A 14 24.32 -27.04 5.57
N GLN A 15 24.73 -25.78 5.67
CA GLN A 15 25.62 -25.24 6.70
C GLN A 15 24.90 -24.43 7.78
N TYR A 16 23.59 -24.62 7.98
CA TYR A 16 22.81 -23.78 8.90
C TYR A 16 23.35 -23.82 10.35
N LYS A 17 23.98 -24.93 10.74
CA LYS A 17 24.67 -25.07 12.04
C LYS A 17 25.83 -24.08 12.20
N GLU A 18 26.63 -23.88 11.16
CA GLU A 18 27.72 -22.89 11.15
C GLU A 18 27.18 -21.47 11.23
N ILE A 19 26.07 -21.17 10.56
CA ILE A 19 25.41 -19.85 10.62
C ILE A 19 24.98 -19.55 12.06
N VAL A 20 24.36 -20.51 12.74
CA VAL A 20 23.95 -20.35 14.15
C VAL A 20 25.17 -20.11 15.05
N LYS A 21 26.26 -20.87 14.87
CA LYS A 21 27.50 -20.66 15.63
C LYS A 21 28.09 -19.28 15.40
N THR A 22 28.10 -18.82 14.14
CA THR A 22 28.55 -17.47 13.76
C THR A 22 27.73 -16.38 14.43
N VAL A 23 26.40 -16.54 14.52
CA VAL A 23 25.52 -15.61 15.25
C VAL A 23 25.91 -15.53 16.73
N PHE A 24 26.18 -16.67 17.39
CA PHE A 24 26.59 -16.67 18.79
C PHE A 24 28.02 -16.13 19.01
N GLN A 25 28.93 -16.33 18.05
CA GLN A 25 30.24 -15.66 18.05
C GLN A 25 30.07 -14.14 17.96
N TYR A 26 29.16 -13.65 17.13
CA TYR A 26 28.87 -12.21 17.02
C TYR A 26 28.21 -11.64 18.28
N ILE A 27 27.28 -12.37 18.90
CA ILE A 27 26.71 -12.01 20.22
C ILE A 27 27.84 -11.92 21.26
N ASN A 28 28.84 -12.81 21.21
CA ASN A 28 29.96 -12.75 22.13
C ASN A 28 30.87 -11.53 21.88
N ILE A 29 31.08 -11.12 20.62
CA ILE A 29 31.76 -9.85 20.30
C ILE A 29 31.04 -8.66 20.96
N ILE A 30 29.71 -8.60 20.85
CA ILE A 30 28.92 -7.54 21.49
C ILE A 30 29.07 -7.58 23.02
N ARG A 31 29.06 -8.78 23.61
CA ARG A 31 29.21 -8.96 25.06
C ARG A 31 30.58 -8.52 25.57
N GLU A 32 31.66 -8.87 24.87
CA GLU A 32 33.03 -8.51 25.25
C GLU A 32 33.31 -7.02 25.10
N ALA A 33 32.80 -6.40 24.04
CA ALA A 33 32.93 -4.97 23.86
C ALA A 33 32.13 -4.16 24.90
N GLY A 34 31.01 -4.73 25.38
CA GLY A 34 30.06 -4.07 26.27
C GLY A 34 29.26 -2.97 25.57
N PRO A 35 28.29 -2.34 26.27
CA PRO A 35 27.47 -1.26 25.71
C PRO A 35 28.30 -0.09 25.18
N GLN A 36 28.15 0.24 23.89
CA GLN A 36 28.91 1.30 23.25
C GLN A 36 28.15 2.62 23.26
N LYS A 37 28.63 3.61 24.04
CA LYS A 37 28.01 4.94 24.11
C LYS A 37 27.95 5.65 22.76
N TRP A 38 28.98 5.51 21.92
CA TRP A 38 29.01 6.18 20.63
C TRP A 38 27.95 5.65 19.66
N ILE A 39 27.61 4.35 19.70
CA ILE A 39 26.51 3.77 18.91
C ILE A 39 25.17 4.33 19.38
N PHE A 40 24.99 4.40 20.71
CA PHE A 40 23.81 5.04 21.30
C PHE A 40 23.67 6.49 20.85
N ASP A 41 24.77 7.26 20.88
CA ASP A 41 24.75 8.68 20.50
C ASP A 41 24.40 8.85 19.00
N GLU A 42 24.89 7.97 18.12
CA GLU A 42 24.52 7.95 16.69
C GLU A 42 23.02 7.65 16.50
N GLU A 43 22.50 6.59 17.11
CA GLU A 43 21.07 6.22 17.04
C GLU A 43 20.17 7.31 17.64
N ALA A 44 20.58 7.91 18.76
CA ALA A 44 19.85 9.01 19.39
C ALA A 44 19.80 10.24 18.47
N GLN A 45 20.95 10.62 17.89
CA GLN A 45 21.03 11.73 16.95
C GLN A 45 20.15 11.48 15.72
N LEU A 46 20.21 10.29 15.12
CA LEU A 46 19.37 9.94 13.98
C LEU A 46 17.88 9.99 14.32
N SER A 47 17.50 9.45 15.49
CA SER A 47 16.12 9.49 15.97
C SER A 47 15.59 10.92 16.17
N GLU A 48 16.46 11.82 16.65
CA GLU A 48 16.12 13.23 16.85
C GLU A 48 15.95 13.96 15.51
N ILE A 49 16.86 13.74 14.56
CA ILE A 49 16.78 14.30 13.22
C ILE A 49 15.49 13.82 12.52
N ASP A 50 15.22 12.51 12.56
CA ASP A 50 14.03 11.92 11.94
C ASP A 50 12.74 12.43 12.55
N PHE A 51 12.68 12.56 13.88
CA PHE A 51 11.50 13.12 14.55
C PHE A 51 11.30 14.60 14.19
N ARG A 52 12.37 15.40 14.21
CA ARG A 52 12.34 16.84 13.90
C ARG A 52 11.87 17.12 12.48
N PHE A 53 12.29 16.30 11.52
CA PHE A 53 11.95 16.46 10.10
C PHE A 53 10.92 15.43 9.61
N MET A 54 10.14 14.86 10.53
CA MET A 54 9.09 13.91 10.21
C MET A 54 8.02 14.60 9.35
N GLN A 55 7.78 14.06 8.15
CA GLN A 55 6.79 14.60 7.24
C GLN A 55 5.39 14.10 7.59
N LYS A 56 4.37 14.85 7.15
CA LYS A 56 2.97 14.48 7.41
C LYS A 56 2.64 13.15 6.76
N SER A 57 2.05 12.25 7.55
CA SER A 57 1.43 11.02 7.06
C SER A 57 -0.08 11.26 6.83
N PRO A 58 -0.78 10.39 6.09
CA PRO A 58 -2.24 10.46 5.96
C PRO A 58 -2.93 10.49 7.32
N ALA A 59 -4.03 11.24 7.45
CA ALA A 59 -4.74 11.41 8.72
C ALA A 59 -5.22 10.07 9.30
N SER A 60 -5.77 9.19 8.47
CA SER A 60 -6.22 7.85 8.88
C SER A 60 -5.09 7.01 9.49
N ARG A 61 -3.91 7.00 8.86
CA ARG A 61 -2.72 6.32 9.38
C ARG A 61 -2.24 6.95 10.68
N THR A 62 -2.23 8.27 10.75
CA THR A 62 -1.82 9.03 11.94
C THR A 62 -2.70 8.66 13.15
N VAL A 63 -4.02 8.71 12.99
CA VAL A 63 -4.97 8.38 14.06
C VAL A 63 -4.88 6.91 14.46
N SER A 64 -4.81 5.99 13.48
CA SER A 64 -4.67 4.55 13.73
C SER A 64 -3.38 4.22 14.50
N HIS A 65 -2.26 4.86 14.15
CA HIS A 65 -0.99 4.63 14.84
C HIS A 65 -1.00 5.18 16.28
N TYR A 66 -1.50 6.41 16.47
CA TYR A 66 -1.48 7.04 17.78
C TYR A 66 -2.57 6.52 18.72
N SER A 67 -3.70 6.01 18.24
CA SER A 67 -4.69 5.36 19.10
C SER A 67 -4.10 4.14 19.82
N GLY A 68 -3.33 3.31 19.12
CA GLY A 68 -2.59 2.20 19.73
C GLY A 68 -1.47 2.67 20.67
N THR A 69 -0.82 3.78 20.34
CA THR A 69 0.21 4.39 21.22
C THR A 69 -0.39 4.94 22.52
N MET A 70 -1.59 5.50 22.47
CA MET A 70 -2.31 6.05 23.63
C MET A 70 -2.74 4.99 24.65
N GLN A 71 -2.76 3.71 24.27
CA GLN A 71 -3.03 2.58 25.18
C GLN A 71 -1.78 2.15 25.96
N ARG A 72 -0.58 2.63 25.59
CA ARG A 72 0.66 2.30 26.30
C ARG A 72 0.82 3.21 27.53
N PRO A 73 1.55 2.76 28.57
CA PRO A 73 1.83 3.56 29.77
C PRO A 73 2.87 4.65 29.47
N LEU A 74 2.55 5.57 28.55
CA LEU A 74 3.37 6.71 28.16
C LEU A 74 2.77 7.99 28.73
N PRO A 75 3.60 8.91 29.25
CA PRO A 75 3.16 10.26 29.61
C PRO A 75 2.47 10.95 28.43
N ARG A 76 1.38 11.70 28.70
CA ARG A 76 0.54 12.31 27.66
C ARG A 76 1.30 13.33 26.81
N ASP A 77 2.25 14.05 27.42
CA ASP A 77 3.18 14.98 26.77
C ASP A 77 4.19 14.28 25.85
N LYS A 78 4.36 12.95 25.96
CA LYS A 78 5.30 12.15 25.17
C LYS A 78 4.62 11.22 24.16
N LEU A 79 3.33 11.41 23.86
CA LEU A 79 2.62 10.52 22.93
C LEU A 79 3.26 10.49 21.53
N LEU A 80 3.74 11.63 21.03
CA LEU A 80 4.36 11.72 19.70
C LEU A 80 5.84 11.29 19.72
N SER A 81 6.57 11.72 20.75
CA SER A 81 8.03 11.57 20.84
C SER A 81 8.48 10.36 21.65
N GLY A 82 7.56 9.67 22.33
CA GLY A 82 7.87 8.59 23.27
C GLY A 82 8.40 7.34 22.60
N GLN A 83 7.88 6.99 21.43
CA GLN A 83 8.38 5.88 20.61
C GLN A 83 9.44 6.31 19.59
N ALA A 84 9.54 7.62 19.31
CA ALA A 84 10.45 8.15 18.29
C ALA A 84 11.83 8.48 18.84
N LEU A 85 11.93 9.14 20.00
CA LEU A 85 13.20 9.66 20.52
C LEU A 85 13.85 8.69 21.50
N ILE A 86 15.14 8.43 21.28
CA ILE A 86 16.02 7.74 22.23
C ILE A 86 16.67 8.80 23.15
N ARG A 87 16.51 8.68 24.47
CA ARG A 87 16.88 9.74 25.44
C ARG A 87 17.95 9.37 26.44
N GLU A 88 17.97 8.11 26.87
CA GLU A 88 18.82 7.66 27.97
C GLU A 88 19.68 6.48 27.54
N PHE A 89 20.99 6.64 27.69
CA PHE A 89 21.92 5.52 27.54
C PHE A 89 21.88 4.69 28.81
N ASN A 90 21.20 3.54 28.74
CA ASN A 90 21.08 2.62 29.87
C ASN A 90 21.93 1.36 29.62
N PRO A 91 23.24 1.38 29.96
CA PRO A 91 24.14 0.25 29.75
C PRO A 91 23.69 -1.00 30.52
N GLU A 92 23.21 -0.84 31.76
CA GLU A 92 22.69 -1.94 32.57
C GLU A 92 21.46 -2.61 31.92
N GLY A 93 20.58 -1.83 31.30
CA GLY A 93 19.45 -2.34 30.52
C GLY A 93 19.89 -3.16 29.30
N ILE A 94 20.91 -2.69 28.58
CA ILE A 94 21.49 -3.39 27.43
C ILE A 94 22.14 -4.69 27.89
N GLU A 95 22.93 -4.67 28.96
CA GLU A 95 23.56 -5.85 29.54
C GLU A 95 22.55 -6.88 30.01
N ARG A 96 21.47 -6.46 30.68
CA ARG A 96 20.36 -7.34 31.07
C ARG A 96 19.73 -8.01 29.84
N ALA A 97 19.48 -7.28 28.77
CA ALA A 97 18.96 -7.87 27.54
C ALA A 97 19.94 -8.84 26.88
N LEU A 98 21.24 -8.53 26.86
CA LEU A 98 22.30 -9.40 26.34
C LEU A 98 22.50 -10.67 27.17
N ALA A 99 22.19 -10.63 28.47
CA ALA A 99 22.23 -11.80 29.35
C ALA A 99 21.17 -12.85 28.98
N ASP A 100 20.06 -12.45 28.37
CA ASP A 100 19.01 -13.36 27.88
C ASP A 100 19.35 -13.98 26.50
N LEU A 101 20.33 -13.42 25.77
CA LEU A 101 20.78 -13.92 24.47
C LEU A 101 21.85 -15.01 24.64
N VAL A 102 21.43 -16.13 25.25
CA VAL A 102 22.28 -17.28 25.57
C VAL A 102 21.77 -18.57 24.90
N PRO A 103 22.64 -19.57 24.65
CA PRO A 103 22.24 -20.83 24.02
C PRO A 103 21.07 -21.54 24.71
N GLU A 104 20.97 -21.40 26.03
CA GLU A 104 19.92 -22.03 26.85
C GLU A 104 18.53 -21.43 26.64
N ASN A 105 18.45 -20.18 26.18
CA ASN A 105 17.20 -19.45 25.92
C ASN A 105 16.86 -19.38 24.41
N PHE A 106 17.58 -20.16 23.59
CA PHE A 106 17.52 -20.09 22.14
C PHE A 106 16.45 -21.01 21.54
N ARG A 107 15.72 -20.50 20.55
CA ARG A 107 14.82 -21.27 19.68
C ARG A 107 15.21 -21.06 18.23
N ILE A 108 15.35 -22.15 17.48
CA ILE A 108 15.61 -22.13 16.04
C ILE A 108 14.38 -22.60 15.27
N VAL A 109 14.06 -21.91 14.17
CA VAL A 109 13.03 -22.33 13.22
C VAL A 109 13.68 -22.39 11.84
N LEU A 110 13.75 -23.59 11.26
CA LEU A 110 14.28 -23.81 9.91
C LEU A 110 13.11 -24.04 8.96
N ILE A 111 13.04 -23.24 7.89
CA ILE A 111 11.96 -23.29 6.90
C ILE A 111 12.58 -23.58 5.52
N SER A 112 12.26 -24.74 4.96
CA SER A 112 12.73 -25.18 3.64
C SER A 112 11.74 -26.19 3.04
N LYS A 113 11.73 -26.32 1.71
CA LYS A 113 11.05 -27.45 1.04
C LYS A 113 11.79 -28.76 1.24
N GLU A 114 13.11 -28.68 1.35
CA GLU A 114 14.00 -29.79 1.64
C GLU A 114 14.48 -29.62 3.09
N LEU A 115 13.82 -30.30 4.03
CA LEU A 115 14.23 -30.30 5.43
C LEU A 115 15.16 -31.50 5.69
N PRO A 116 16.16 -31.37 6.59
CA PRO A 116 17.01 -32.49 6.98
C PRO A 116 16.25 -33.57 7.79
N VAL A 117 15.00 -33.28 8.14
CA VAL A 117 14.09 -34.15 8.90
C VAL A 117 12.73 -34.19 8.21
N GLN A 118 12.08 -35.34 8.24
CA GLN A 118 10.71 -35.45 7.75
C GLN A 118 9.76 -34.83 8.77
N PRO A 119 8.79 -33.99 8.34
CA PRO A 119 7.74 -33.50 9.22
C PRO A 119 6.88 -34.67 9.70
N ASP A 120 6.46 -34.63 10.97
CA ASP A 120 5.62 -35.65 11.61
C ASP A 120 4.33 -35.06 12.21
N SER A 121 4.18 -33.74 12.11
CA SER A 121 3.10 -32.96 12.71
C SER A 121 2.49 -32.01 11.68
N LYS A 122 1.20 -31.70 11.86
CA LYS A 122 0.49 -30.67 11.07
C LYS A 122 -0.13 -29.66 11.99
N GLU A 123 0.10 -28.38 11.71
CA GLU A 123 -0.57 -27.29 12.43
C GLU A 123 -2.07 -27.32 12.10
N LYS A 124 -2.92 -27.12 13.12
CA LYS A 124 -4.36 -27.35 13.07
C LYS A 124 -5.08 -26.53 12.00
N TRP A 125 -4.74 -25.25 11.84
CA TRP A 125 -5.54 -24.29 11.07
C TRP A 125 -5.07 -24.14 9.62
N TYR A 126 -3.77 -24.10 9.40
CA TYR A 126 -3.16 -23.92 8.08
C TYR A 126 -2.61 -25.22 7.50
N GLY A 127 -2.68 -26.33 8.25
CA GLY A 127 -2.14 -27.62 7.81
C GLY A 127 -0.63 -27.62 7.59
N THR A 128 0.09 -26.62 8.13
CA THR A 128 1.54 -26.48 7.91
C THR A 128 2.25 -27.70 8.48
N GLU A 129 2.96 -28.42 7.62
CA GLU A 129 3.76 -29.57 8.00
C GLU A 129 5.02 -29.11 8.74
N TYR A 130 5.24 -29.64 9.93
CA TYR A 130 6.39 -29.29 10.75
C TYR A 130 6.87 -30.46 11.60
N LYS A 131 8.05 -30.29 12.18
CA LYS A 131 8.57 -31.13 13.25
C LYS A 131 9.04 -30.23 14.38
N TYR A 132 8.74 -30.61 15.62
CA TYR A 132 9.21 -29.91 16.80
C TYR A 132 10.06 -30.84 17.65
N GLU A 133 11.36 -30.55 17.75
CA GLU A 133 12.31 -31.37 18.49
C GLU A 133 13.27 -30.51 19.32
N LYS A 134 13.87 -31.13 20.33
CA LYS A 134 14.93 -30.50 21.11
C LYS A 134 16.18 -30.39 20.26
N ILE A 135 16.90 -29.27 20.35
CA ILE A 135 18.20 -29.10 19.69
C ILE A 135 19.12 -30.24 20.16
N PRO A 136 19.75 -31.00 19.23
CA PRO A 136 20.67 -32.09 19.57
C PRO A 136 21.75 -31.64 20.55
N GLY A 137 22.09 -32.49 21.52
CA GLY A 137 23.00 -32.14 22.63
C GLY A 137 24.40 -31.76 22.15
N ASP A 138 24.95 -32.54 21.22
CA ASP A 138 26.21 -32.27 20.53
C ASP A 138 26.21 -30.89 19.86
N PHE A 139 25.15 -30.55 19.12
CA PHE A 139 25.05 -29.25 18.48
C PHE A 139 24.88 -28.11 19.49
N MET A 140 24.11 -28.31 20.56
CA MET A 140 23.99 -27.34 21.65
C MET A 140 25.35 -27.07 22.33
N ASP A 141 26.18 -28.10 22.51
CA ASP A 141 27.52 -27.95 23.07
C ASP A 141 28.45 -27.17 22.13
N GLU A 142 28.35 -27.39 20.81
CA GLU A 142 29.05 -26.56 19.82
C GLU A 142 28.61 -25.09 19.88
N ILE A 143 27.31 -24.82 20.03
CA ILE A 143 26.79 -23.46 20.16
C ILE A 143 27.33 -22.80 21.44
N LYS A 144 27.34 -23.53 22.57
CA LYS A 144 27.92 -23.04 23.84
C LYS A 144 29.40 -22.74 23.71
N LYS A 145 30.15 -23.57 22.97
CA LYS A 145 31.56 -23.30 22.67
C LYS A 145 31.70 -22.04 21.80
N ALA A 146 30.90 -21.91 20.75
CA ALA A 146 30.90 -20.74 19.86
C ALA A 146 30.55 -19.44 20.61
N ALA A 147 29.59 -19.48 21.54
CA ALA A 147 29.21 -18.36 22.39
C ALA A 147 30.30 -17.92 23.39
N LYS A 148 31.39 -18.68 23.50
CA LYS A 148 32.57 -18.40 24.34
C LYS A 148 33.88 -18.38 23.52
N ALA A 149 33.78 -18.42 22.19
CA ALA A 149 34.94 -18.47 21.30
C ALA A 149 35.80 -17.22 21.54
N THR A 150 37.12 -17.36 21.64
CA THR A 150 38.08 -16.25 21.75
C THR A 150 38.24 -15.50 20.42
N GLU A 151 38.89 -14.33 20.41
CA GLU A 151 39.13 -13.55 19.18
C GLU A 151 39.80 -14.38 18.07
N ALA A 152 40.77 -15.24 18.41
CA ALA A 152 41.47 -16.11 17.46
C ALA A 152 40.61 -17.28 16.91
N GLU A 153 39.50 -17.61 17.58
CA GLU A 153 38.59 -18.69 17.19
C GLU A 153 37.39 -18.18 16.37
N ARG A 154 37.26 -16.86 16.19
CA ARG A 154 36.19 -16.23 15.41
C ARG A 154 36.68 -15.90 13.99
N PRO A 155 35.78 -15.84 13.00
CA PRO A 155 36.13 -15.29 11.69
C PRO A 155 36.62 -13.83 11.83
N ALA A 156 37.75 -13.51 11.19
CA ALA A 156 38.37 -12.19 11.27
C ALA A 156 37.52 -11.08 10.62
N GLU A 157 36.56 -11.46 9.80
CA GLU A 157 35.59 -10.58 9.16
C GLU A 157 34.49 -10.09 10.11
N LEU A 158 34.33 -10.72 11.28
CA LEU A 158 33.35 -10.26 12.27
C LEU A 158 33.94 -9.16 13.16
N HIS A 159 33.35 -7.99 13.11
CA HIS A 159 33.71 -6.86 13.96
C HIS A 159 32.48 -6.00 14.27
N LEU A 160 32.57 -5.15 15.29
CA LEU A 160 31.57 -4.10 15.52
C LEU A 160 31.51 -3.14 14.32
N PRO A 161 30.36 -2.49 14.07
CA PRO A 161 30.26 -1.50 13.01
C PRO A 161 31.29 -0.37 13.21
N VAL A 162 31.70 0.24 12.11
CA VAL A 162 32.44 1.50 12.12
C VAL A 162 31.48 2.67 12.25
N LYS A 163 31.99 3.85 12.63
CA LYS A 163 31.18 5.07 12.70
C LYS A 163 30.56 5.41 11.33
N ASN A 164 29.31 5.83 11.35
CA ASN A 164 28.56 6.09 10.12
C ASN A 164 28.89 7.47 9.53
N GLU A 165 29.62 7.49 8.41
CA GLU A 165 30.02 8.72 7.71
C GLU A 165 28.87 9.41 6.94
N PHE A 166 27.73 8.73 6.78
CA PHE A 166 26.56 9.27 6.09
C PHE A 166 25.65 10.13 6.97
N ILE A 167 25.84 10.12 8.30
CA ILE A 167 25.02 10.92 9.22
C ILE A 167 25.06 12.40 8.78
N PRO A 168 23.91 13.00 8.43
CA PRO A 168 23.87 14.32 7.83
C PRO A 168 24.33 15.38 8.83
N GLN A 169 25.26 16.23 8.39
CA GLN A 169 25.79 17.32 9.21
C GLN A 169 25.12 18.65 8.86
N ARG A 170 24.74 18.82 7.59
CA ARG A 170 24.06 20.01 7.09
C ARG A 170 22.57 19.75 6.92
N LEU A 171 21.78 20.31 7.83
CA LEU A 171 20.32 20.18 7.87
C LEU A 171 19.62 21.52 7.60
N ASP A 172 20.36 22.51 7.10
CA ASP A 172 19.84 23.85 6.81
C ASP A 172 18.86 23.82 5.65
N VAL A 173 17.75 24.55 5.81
CA VAL A 173 16.74 24.77 4.78
C VAL A 173 16.61 26.26 4.56
N ASP A 174 17.03 26.73 3.38
CA ASP A 174 16.80 28.11 2.93
C ASP A 174 15.32 28.28 2.53
N LYS A 175 14.49 28.53 3.54
CA LYS A 175 13.06 28.75 3.39
C LYS A 175 12.81 30.12 2.77
N LYS A 176 12.07 30.13 1.66
CA LYS A 176 11.61 31.35 1.00
C LYS A 176 10.12 31.49 1.16
N ASP A 177 9.64 32.69 1.45
CA ASP A 177 8.20 32.94 1.48
C ASP A 177 7.65 32.89 0.05
N VAL A 178 6.79 31.91 -0.19
CA VAL A 178 6.14 31.67 -1.48
C VAL A 178 4.64 31.84 -1.30
N VAL A 179 4.04 32.77 -2.05
CA VAL A 179 2.58 33.03 -1.98
C VAL A 179 1.80 31.84 -2.52
N GLU A 180 2.21 31.33 -3.68
CA GLU A 180 1.64 30.14 -4.31
C GLU A 180 2.74 29.18 -4.76
N PRO A 181 2.72 27.92 -4.29
CA PRO A 181 3.69 26.93 -4.72
C PRO A 181 3.62 26.67 -6.22
N ALA A 182 4.79 26.54 -6.87
CA ALA A 182 4.87 26.21 -8.27
C ALA A 182 4.18 24.86 -8.54
N ILE A 183 3.35 24.82 -9.59
CA ILE A 183 2.62 23.61 -9.99
C ILE A 183 3.51 22.63 -10.74
N ALA A 184 4.58 23.12 -11.39
CA ALA A 184 5.45 22.33 -12.27
C ALA A 184 6.94 22.55 -11.96
N PRO A 185 7.79 21.53 -12.17
CA PRO A 185 9.24 21.72 -12.22
C PRO A 185 9.66 22.48 -13.48
N LYS A 186 10.78 23.19 -13.40
CA LYS A 186 11.38 23.90 -14.55
C LYS A 186 12.35 22.98 -15.28
N LEU A 187 12.29 22.97 -16.61
CA LEU A 187 13.32 22.34 -17.44
C LEU A 187 14.54 23.26 -17.48
N ILE A 188 15.60 22.89 -16.74
CA ILE A 188 16.80 23.73 -16.56
C ILE A 188 17.97 23.31 -17.46
N ARG A 189 17.88 22.13 -18.07
CA ARG A 189 18.80 21.64 -19.11
C ARG A 189 18.02 20.81 -20.11
N HIS A 190 18.23 21.06 -21.39
CA HIS A 190 17.63 20.32 -22.49
C HIS A 190 18.60 20.29 -23.67
N ASP A 191 19.33 19.19 -23.80
CA ASP A 191 20.24 18.93 -24.93
C ASP A 191 19.94 17.56 -25.54
N GLU A 192 20.74 17.12 -26.51
CA GLU A 192 20.51 15.85 -27.21
C GLU A 192 20.68 14.62 -26.30
N THR A 193 21.52 14.70 -25.27
CA THR A 193 21.85 13.59 -24.38
C THR A 193 21.05 13.63 -23.08
N VAL A 194 20.69 14.83 -22.60
CA VAL A 194 20.20 15.06 -21.23
C VAL A 194 19.01 16.01 -21.19
N ARG A 195 18.02 15.67 -20.35
CA ARG A 195 16.97 16.57 -19.85
C ARG A 195 16.98 16.63 -18.33
N THR A 196 17.06 17.83 -17.74
CA THR A 196 17.02 18.02 -16.28
C THR A 196 15.87 18.92 -15.88
N TRP A 197 14.92 18.33 -15.15
CA TRP A 197 13.82 19.00 -14.47
C TRP A 197 14.23 19.32 -13.04
N TYR A 198 13.97 20.55 -12.60
CA TYR A 198 14.31 21.00 -11.26
C TYR A 198 13.18 21.82 -10.63
N LYS A 199 12.94 21.56 -9.35
CA LYS A 199 12.10 22.39 -8.49
C LYS A 199 12.72 22.45 -7.09
N LYS A 200 12.95 23.65 -6.55
CA LYS A 200 13.21 23.82 -5.12
C LYS A 200 11.92 23.53 -4.36
N ASP A 201 12.01 22.80 -3.25
CA ASP A 201 10.84 22.65 -2.37
C ASP A 201 10.32 24.04 -1.97
N ASP A 202 9.02 24.22 -2.09
CA ASP A 202 8.28 25.44 -1.77
C ASP A 202 7.07 25.18 -0.86
N ARG A 203 6.93 23.93 -0.35
CA ARG A 203 5.76 23.47 0.41
C ARG A 203 6.14 22.86 1.75
N PHE A 204 7.13 21.99 1.79
CA PHE A 204 7.40 21.13 2.95
C PHE A 204 8.57 21.64 3.79
N TRP A 205 9.53 22.29 3.16
CA TRP A 205 10.70 22.93 3.77
C TRP A 205 11.46 22.00 4.73
N VAL A 206 11.74 20.78 4.26
CA VAL A 206 12.56 19.78 4.97
C VAL A 206 13.95 19.68 4.35
N PRO A 207 15.00 19.27 5.09
CA PRO A 207 16.35 19.08 4.57
C PRO A 207 16.49 17.77 3.76
N LYS A 208 15.51 17.51 2.90
CA LYS A 208 15.40 16.30 2.09
C LYS A 208 15.25 16.67 0.62
N ALA A 209 15.70 15.78 -0.23
CA ALA A 209 15.52 15.88 -1.67
C ALA A 209 15.28 14.51 -2.30
N ASN A 210 14.71 14.54 -3.50
CA ASN A 210 14.45 13.39 -4.33
C ASN A 210 15.09 13.64 -5.70
N VAL A 211 15.99 12.75 -6.08
CA VAL A 211 16.68 12.76 -7.37
C VAL A 211 16.32 11.49 -8.11
N HIS A 212 15.55 11.62 -9.17
CA HIS A 212 15.20 10.54 -10.08
C HIS A 212 16.01 10.70 -11.37
N VAL A 213 16.63 9.61 -11.83
CA VAL A 213 17.46 9.56 -13.04
C VAL A 213 16.98 8.42 -13.92
N TRP A 214 16.31 8.74 -15.02
CA TRP A 214 15.88 7.79 -16.02
C TRP A 214 16.95 7.64 -17.10
N LEU A 215 17.58 6.46 -17.13
CA LEU A 215 18.56 6.05 -18.12
C LEU A 215 17.81 5.33 -19.26
N ARG A 216 17.35 6.09 -20.26
CA ARG A 216 16.55 5.56 -21.36
C ARG A 216 17.43 4.73 -22.30
N SER A 217 17.10 3.46 -22.45
CA SER A 217 17.76 2.55 -23.39
C SER A 217 16.79 1.44 -23.84
N PRO A 218 16.53 1.30 -25.16
CA PRO A 218 15.56 0.32 -25.66
C PRO A 218 15.98 -1.13 -25.42
N ILE A 219 17.29 -1.39 -25.32
CA ILE A 219 17.82 -2.76 -25.16
C ILE A 219 17.48 -3.36 -23.80
N ALA A 220 17.13 -2.56 -22.79
CA ALA A 220 16.83 -3.04 -21.44
C ALA A 220 15.62 -4.01 -21.39
N ASN A 221 14.68 -3.89 -22.33
CA ASN A 221 13.42 -4.64 -22.31
C ASN A 221 12.95 -5.02 -23.73
N LEU A 222 13.88 -5.17 -24.67
CA LEU A 222 13.58 -5.38 -26.10
C LEU A 222 13.03 -6.78 -26.39
N THR A 223 13.54 -7.79 -25.69
CA THR A 223 13.15 -9.20 -25.73
C THR A 223 13.06 -9.76 -24.30
N PRO A 224 12.42 -10.92 -24.08
CA PRO A 224 12.43 -11.60 -22.78
C PRO A 224 13.84 -11.81 -22.22
N LEU A 225 14.80 -12.22 -23.07
CA LEU A 225 16.21 -12.40 -22.70
C LEU A 225 16.81 -11.11 -22.14
N THR A 226 16.66 -10.00 -22.86
CA THR A 226 17.22 -8.72 -22.41
C THR A 226 16.55 -8.17 -21.14
N ALA A 227 15.27 -8.49 -20.94
CA ALA A 227 14.56 -8.14 -19.71
C ALA A 227 15.12 -8.93 -18.51
N VAL A 228 15.39 -10.23 -18.69
CA VAL A 228 16.06 -11.07 -17.68
C VAL A 228 17.49 -10.58 -17.41
N LEU A 229 18.26 -10.26 -18.44
CA LEU A 229 19.62 -9.72 -18.28
C LEU A 229 19.61 -8.39 -17.51
N SER A 230 18.67 -7.50 -17.79
CA SER A 230 18.50 -6.24 -17.05
C SER A 230 18.10 -6.46 -15.59
N GLN A 231 17.20 -7.42 -15.33
CA GLN A 231 16.82 -7.82 -13.97
C GLN A 231 18.00 -8.38 -13.17
N LEU A 232 18.79 -9.27 -13.76
CA LEU A 232 19.99 -9.84 -13.13
C LEU A 232 21.05 -8.78 -12.90
N TYR A 233 21.28 -7.90 -13.88
CA TYR A 233 22.20 -6.76 -13.75
C TYR A 233 21.80 -5.85 -12.58
N GLN A 234 20.54 -5.41 -12.51
CA GLN A 234 20.04 -4.57 -11.41
C GLN A 234 20.26 -5.25 -10.05
N GLU A 235 19.93 -6.54 -9.93
CA GLU A 235 20.07 -7.28 -8.67
C GLU A 235 21.54 -7.49 -8.28
N LEU A 236 22.45 -7.65 -9.24
CA LEU A 236 23.89 -7.75 -9.00
C LEU A 236 24.51 -6.42 -8.60
N VAL A 237 24.08 -5.30 -9.19
CA VAL A 237 24.52 -3.98 -8.73
C VAL A 237 24.07 -3.77 -7.29
N ARG A 238 22.81 -4.09 -6.96
CA ARG A 238 22.30 -4.00 -5.58
C ARG A 238 23.11 -4.90 -4.63
N ASP A 239 23.38 -6.13 -5.03
CA ASP A 239 24.20 -7.08 -4.25
C ASP A 239 25.61 -6.55 -3.98
N SER A 240 26.22 -5.88 -4.96
CA SER A 240 27.56 -5.30 -4.83
C SER A 240 27.62 -4.03 -3.95
N LEU A 241 26.48 -3.35 -3.79
CA LEU A 241 26.36 -2.09 -3.05
C LEU A 241 25.86 -2.27 -1.62
N ASP A 242 25.30 -3.44 -1.28
CA ASP A 242 24.55 -3.71 -0.05
C ASP A 242 25.32 -3.22 1.20
N GLU A 243 26.56 -3.67 1.37
CA GLU A 243 27.43 -3.30 2.51
C GLU A 243 27.71 -1.79 2.58
N TYR A 244 27.98 -1.14 1.45
CA TYR A 244 28.26 0.29 1.41
C TYR A 244 27.02 1.12 1.69
N SER A 245 25.89 0.75 1.07
CA SER A 245 24.65 1.52 1.14
C SER A 245 23.95 1.40 2.49
N TYR A 246 24.25 0.37 3.28
CA TYR A 246 23.65 0.16 4.59
C TYR A 246 23.84 1.36 5.54
N ALA A 247 25.06 1.92 5.57
CA ALA A 247 25.36 3.11 6.37
C ALA A 247 24.53 4.33 5.90
N ALA A 248 24.36 4.50 4.59
CA ALA A 248 23.54 5.58 4.04
C ALA A 248 22.05 5.42 4.40
N GLU A 249 21.52 4.21 4.34
CA GLU A 249 20.13 3.92 4.70
C GLU A 249 19.83 4.21 6.17
N LEU A 250 20.73 3.80 7.08
CA LEU A 250 20.64 4.14 8.51
C LEU A 250 20.67 5.66 8.73
N ALA A 251 21.47 6.38 7.93
CA ALA A 251 21.54 7.83 7.97
C ALA A 251 20.37 8.55 7.29
N GLY A 252 19.33 7.82 6.84
CA GLY A 252 18.13 8.39 6.25
C GLY A 252 18.28 8.81 4.79
N ILE A 253 19.20 8.18 4.05
CA ILE A 253 19.34 8.33 2.59
C ILE A 253 19.23 6.96 1.94
N ALA A 254 18.23 6.78 1.07
CA ALA A 254 18.00 5.53 0.36
C ALA A 254 18.25 5.69 -1.14
N TYR A 255 18.60 4.58 -1.79
CA TYR A 255 18.63 4.50 -3.24
C TYR A 255 17.78 3.33 -3.75
N ALA A 256 17.41 3.39 -5.01
CA ALA A 256 16.83 2.27 -5.73
C ALA A 256 17.32 2.28 -7.18
N ILE A 257 17.49 1.09 -7.75
CA ILE A 257 17.62 0.88 -9.18
C ILE A 257 16.40 0.06 -9.59
N VAL A 258 15.65 0.53 -10.58
CA VAL A 258 14.39 -0.10 -10.98
C VAL A 258 14.34 -0.27 -12.49
N ASN A 259 14.01 -1.47 -12.94
CA ASN A 259 13.72 -1.75 -14.34
C ASN A 259 12.53 -0.92 -14.81
N HIS A 260 12.75 -0.15 -15.87
CA HIS A 260 11.72 0.59 -16.57
C HIS A 260 11.48 -0.07 -17.94
N ALA A 261 10.25 -0.02 -18.46
CA ALA A 261 9.92 -0.64 -19.75
C ALA A 261 10.74 -0.13 -20.95
N GLN A 262 11.48 0.98 -20.76
CA GLN A 262 12.27 1.70 -21.77
C GLN A 262 13.70 2.03 -21.26
N GLY A 263 14.18 1.38 -20.20
CA GLY A 263 15.50 1.67 -19.62
C GLY A 263 15.61 1.28 -18.14
N LEU A 264 16.40 2.04 -17.39
CA LEU A 264 16.55 1.91 -15.93
C LEU A 264 16.27 3.23 -15.23
N ASP A 265 15.65 3.17 -14.06
CA ASP A 265 15.53 4.32 -13.15
C ASP A 265 16.53 4.15 -12.00
N VAL A 266 17.34 5.18 -11.74
CA VAL A 266 18.14 5.32 -10.52
C VAL A 266 17.49 6.40 -9.68
N VAL A 267 17.15 6.08 -8.45
CA VAL A 267 16.45 6.97 -7.53
C VAL A 267 17.30 7.13 -6.28
N VAL A 268 17.52 8.36 -5.82
CA VAL A 268 18.15 8.66 -4.53
C VAL A 268 17.25 9.65 -3.78
N VAL A 269 16.85 9.28 -2.57
CA VAL A 269 15.88 10.03 -1.74
C VAL A 269 16.35 10.10 -0.30
N GLY A 270 16.03 11.18 0.41
CA GLY A 270 16.39 11.35 1.81
C GLY A 270 17.09 12.67 2.10
N TYR A 271 17.92 12.71 3.15
CA TYR A 271 18.65 13.92 3.53
C TYR A 271 19.63 14.37 2.42
N ASN A 272 19.58 15.65 2.05
CA ASN A 272 20.28 16.12 0.86
C ASN A 272 21.81 16.26 1.02
N ASP A 273 22.35 16.22 2.24
CA ASP A 273 23.76 16.52 2.52
C ASP A 273 24.76 15.57 1.82
N LYS A 274 24.54 14.25 1.93
CA LYS A 274 25.41 13.19 1.37
C LYS A 274 24.82 12.51 0.13
N MET A 275 23.75 13.07 -0.43
CA MET A 275 23.01 12.49 -1.55
C MET A 275 23.85 12.32 -2.82
N SER A 276 24.65 13.34 -3.18
CA SER A 276 25.52 13.29 -4.36
C SER A 276 26.60 12.21 -4.23
N VAL A 277 27.13 11.99 -3.02
CA VAL A 277 28.15 10.96 -2.73
C VAL A 277 27.56 9.57 -2.95
N LEU A 278 26.35 9.32 -2.43
CA LEU A 278 25.66 8.05 -2.66
C LEU A 278 25.34 7.85 -4.14
N LEU A 279 24.84 8.89 -4.82
CA LEU A 279 24.56 8.85 -6.27
C LEU A 279 25.80 8.48 -7.08
N GLU A 280 26.94 9.14 -6.82
CA GLU A 280 28.21 8.84 -7.48
C GLU A 280 28.59 7.37 -7.29
N LYS A 281 28.53 6.86 -6.06
CA LYS A 281 28.88 5.48 -5.77
C LYS A 281 27.98 4.50 -6.51
N VAL A 282 26.67 4.74 -6.54
CA VAL A 282 25.71 3.90 -7.27
C VAL A 282 26.07 3.88 -8.76
N LEU A 283 26.31 5.03 -9.37
CA LEU A 283 26.65 5.15 -10.79
C LEU A 283 27.99 4.48 -11.13
N VAL A 284 29.00 4.61 -10.27
CA VAL A 284 30.30 3.94 -10.43
C VAL A 284 30.13 2.42 -10.35
N SER A 285 29.39 1.92 -9.36
CA SER A 285 29.12 0.48 -9.25
C SER A 285 28.30 -0.07 -10.41
N MET A 286 27.38 0.73 -10.97
CA MET A 286 26.66 0.38 -12.21
C MET A 286 27.61 0.26 -13.40
N ARG A 287 28.53 1.21 -13.59
CA ARG A 287 29.45 1.26 -14.72
C ARG A 287 30.54 0.18 -14.64
N ASP A 288 31.09 -0.03 -13.45
CA ASP A 288 32.30 -0.81 -13.23
C ASP A 288 31.99 -2.17 -12.59
N LEU A 289 30.74 -2.65 -12.69
CA LEU A 289 30.31 -3.93 -12.12
C LEU A 289 31.20 -5.08 -12.61
N VAL A 290 31.74 -5.84 -11.66
CA VAL A 290 32.41 -7.12 -11.90
C VAL A 290 31.47 -8.24 -11.47
N VAL A 291 30.93 -8.96 -12.45
CA VAL A 291 30.04 -10.10 -12.22
C VAL A 291 30.87 -11.28 -11.75
N LYS A 292 30.78 -11.57 -10.45
CA LYS A 292 31.43 -12.73 -9.85
C LYS A 292 30.55 -13.97 -10.03
N PRO A 293 31.03 -15.09 -10.61
CA PRO A 293 30.20 -16.27 -10.87
C PRO A 293 29.43 -16.76 -9.65
N GLU A 294 30.07 -16.80 -8.48
CA GLU A 294 29.45 -17.26 -7.24
C GLU A 294 28.32 -16.35 -6.75
N ARG A 295 28.41 -15.04 -7.00
CA ARG A 295 27.33 -14.09 -6.67
C ARG A 295 26.23 -14.13 -7.72
N PHE A 296 26.61 -14.28 -8.98
CA PHE A 296 25.69 -14.48 -10.09
C PHE A 296 24.79 -15.69 -9.84
N ASP A 297 25.33 -16.84 -9.45
CA ASP A 297 24.55 -18.05 -9.22
C ASP A 297 23.52 -17.85 -8.09
N VAL A 298 23.91 -17.20 -6.98
CA VAL A 298 23.02 -16.88 -5.87
C VAL A 298 21.90 -15.92 -6.30
N VAL A 299 22.24 -14.88 -7.07
CA VAL A 299 21.26 -13.91 -7.57
C VAL A 299 20.34 -14.56 -8.61
N LYS A 300 20.87 -15.34 -9.54
CA LYS A 300 20.12 -16.08 -10.57
C LYS A 300 19.14 -17.06 -9.95
N GLU A 301 19.56 -17.83 -8.94
CA GLU A 301 18.69 -18.72 -8.20
C GLU A 301 17.55 -17.92 -7.53
N ARG A 302 17.89 -16.83 -6.82
CA ARG A 302 16.91 -15.97 -6.15
C ARG A 302 15.87 -15.39 -7.11
N VAL A 303 16.30 -14.89 -8.26
CA VAL A 303 15.42 -14.33 -9.30
C VAL A 303 14.57 -15.45 -9.94
N THR A 304 15.15 -16.60 -10.24
CA THR A 304 14.44 -17.77 -10.77
C THR A 304 13.35 -18.24 -9.81
N ARG A 305 13.68 -18.32 -8.51
CA ARG A 305 12.71 -18.65 -7.45
C ARG A 305 11.64 -17.58 -7.34
N GLY A 306 11.99 -16.30 -7.48
CA GLY A 306 11.04 -15.19 -7.52
C GLY A 306 10.02 -15.35 -8.65
N PHE A 307 10.48 -15.66 -9.86
CA PHE A 307 9.60 -15.94 -10.99
C PHE A 307 8.75 -17.18 -10.74
N LYS A 308 9.30 -18.29 -10.25
CA LYS A 308 8.50 -19.48 -9.93
C LYS A 308 7.45 -19.21 -8.85
N ASN A 309 7.82 -18.48 -7.79
CA ASN A 309 6.94 -18.16 -6.68
C ASN A 309 5.80 -17.22 -7.06
N PHE A 310 5.96 -16.41 -8.12
CA PHE A 310 4.90 -15.55 -8.62
C PHE A 310 3.62 -16.35 -8.93
N ASP A 311 3.76 -17.51 -9.57
CA ASP A 311 2.63 -18.37 -9.96
C ASP A 311 1.93 -19.03 -8.75
N TYR A 312 2.54 -18.98 -7.56
CA TYR A 312 1.98 -19.47 -6.29
C TYR A 312 1.45 -18.34 -5.38
N THR A 313 1.48 -17.09 -5.84
CA THR A 313 0.83 -15.99 -5.10
C THR A 313 -0.69 -16.04 -5.28
N GLU A 314 -1.43 -15.28 -4.47
CA GLU A 314 -2.88 -15.16 -4.63
C GLU A 314 -3.29 -14.75 -6.06
N PRO A 315 -4.27 -15.42 -6.69
CA PRO A 315 -4.70 -15.15 -8.07
C PRO A 315 -4.96 -13.68 -8.38
N PHE A 316 -5.59 -12.92 -7.47
CA PHE A 316 -5.83 -11.48 -7.66
C PHE A 316 -4.55 -10.64 -7.80
N ARG A 317 -3.41 -11.12 -7.28
CA ARG A 317 -2.10 -10.46 -7.40
C ARG A 317 -1.42 -10.79 -8.73
N GLN A 318 -1.76 -11.93 -9.32
CA GLN A 318 -1.20 -12.38 -10.60
C GLN A 318 -1.89 -11.73 -11.80
N ILE A 319 -3.21 -11.55 -11.70
CA ILE A 319 -4.09 -11.35 -12.85
C ILE A 319 -3.75 -10.12 -13.71
N SER A 320 -3.41 -8.99 -13.08
CA SER A 320 -3.11 -7.76 -13.81
C SER A 320 -1.83 -7.84 -14.66
N THR A 321 -0.93 -8.80 -14.39
CA THR A 321 0.22 -9.08 -15.27
C THR A 321 -0.26 -9.56 -16.63
N TYR A 322 -1.25 -10.45 -16.68
CA TYR A 322 -1.80 -11.00 -17.91
C TYR A 322 -2.68 -9.99 -18.66
N SER A 323 -3.57 -9.28 -17.94
CA SER A 323 -4.39 -8.21 -18.54
C SER A 323 -3.54 -7.14 -19.22
N ARG A 324 -2.41 -6.76 -18.60
CA ARG A 324 -1.46 -5.79 -19.16
C ARG A 324 -0.64 -6.38 -20.32
N TRP A 325 -0.26 -7.65 -20.25
CA TRP A 325 0.52 -8.34 -21.28
C TRP A 325 -0.22 -8.37 -22.63
N ILE A 326 -1.53 -8.65 -22.59
CA ILE A 326 -2.41 -8.71 -23.76
C ILE A 326 -2.58 -7.34 -24.42
N THR A 327 -2.59 -6.26 -23.63
CA THR A 327 -3.01 -4.92 -24.10
C THR A 327 -1.85 -3.95 -24.33
N SER A 328 -0.69 -4.19 -23.73
CA SER A 328 0.51 -3.36 -23.94
C SER A 328 1.25 -3.78 -25.20
N GLN A 329 1.73 -2.83 -26.04
CA GLN A 329 2.51 -3.16 -27.24
C GLN A 329 3.67 -4.13 -26.95
N ARG A 330 4.46 -3.82 -25.91
CA ARG A 330 5.63 -4.60 -25.50
C ARG A 330 5.61 -4.82 -23.99
N SER A 331 5.42 -6.07 -23.62
CA SER A 331 5.40 -6.57 -22.24
C SER A 331 5.68 -8.06 -22.29
N TRP A 332 6.27 -8.61 -21.23
CA TRP A 332 6.61 -10.03 -21.14
C TRP A 332 5.86 -10.66 -19.98
N ALA A 333 5.24 -11.81 -20.22
CA ALA A 333 4.65 -12.60 -19.16
C ALA A 333 5.75 -13.37 -18.39
N ASN A 334 5.47 -13.70 -17.13
CA ASN A 334 6.44 -14.34 -16.24
C ASN A 334 6.98 -15.68 -16.80
N HIS A 335 6.14 -16.45 -17.51
CA HIS A 335 6.55 -17.70 -18.14
C HIS A 335 7.53 -17.51 -19.31
N GLU A 336 7.44 -16.39 -20.05
CA GLU A 336 8.41 -16.04 -21.10
C GLU A 336 9.78 -15.71 -20.48
N LEU A 337 9.80 -15.00 -19.34
CA LEU A 337 11.03 -14.71 -18.61
C LEU A 337 11.68 -15.96 -18.00
N LEU A 338 10.85 -16.90 -17.51
CA LEU A 338 11.30 -18.18 -16.96
C LEU A 338 11.99 -19.08 -17.99
N GLN A 339 11.56 -19.02 -19.25
CA GLN A 339 12.17 -19.80 -20.34
C GLN A 339 13.62 -19.34 -20.63
N GLU A 340 13.88 -18.04 -20.49
CA GLU A 340 15.20 -17.47 -20.79
C GLU A 340 16.20 -17.63 -19.65
N ILE A 341 15.77 -17.43 -18.39
CA ILE A 341 16.70 -17.32 -17.25
C ILE A 341 17.57 -18.56 -17.05
N GLY A 342 17.09 -19.75 -17.42
CA GLY A 342 17.84 -21.00 -17.31
C GLY A 342 19.16 -20.97 -18.08
N ALA A 343 19.14 -20.41 -19.29
CA ALA A 343 20.30 -20.40 -20.20
C ALA A 343 21.29 -19.24 -19.94
N VAL A 344 20.87 -18.19 -19.23
CA VAL A 344 21.71 -17.00 -18.97
C VAL A 344 22.93 -17.36 -18.11
N THR A 345 24.11 -16.89 -18.50
CA THR A 345 25.39 -17.05 -17.80
C THR A 345 25.88 -15.74 -17.18
N ALA A 346 26.90 -15.82 -16.32
CA ALA A 346 27.55 -14.64 -15.75
C ALA A 346 28.19 -13.76 -16.84
N GLU A 347 28.78 -14.41 -17.85
CA GLU A 347 29.41 -13.79 -19.02
C GLU A 347 28.39 -13.01 -19.85
N ASP A 348 27.16 -13.52 -20.01
CA ASP A 348 26.10 -12.82 -20.73
C ASP A 348 25.76 -11.49 -20.05
N VAL A 349 25.61 -11.49 -18.72
CA VAL A 349 25.33 -10.25 -17.96
C VAL A 349 26.54 -9.30 -18.05
N GLN A 350 27.76 -9.82 -17.87
CA GLN A 350 29.00 -9.05 -17.95
C GLN A 350 29.19 -8.38 -19.32
N ALA A 351 28.75 -9.05 -20.40
CA ALA A 351 28.79 -8.53 -21.76
C ALA A 351 27.63 -7.58 -22.10
N PHE A 352 26.47 -7.76 -21.45
CA PHE A 352 25.24 -7.03 -21.73
C PHE A 352 25.24 -5.60 -21.18
N PHE A 353 25.50 -5.42 -19.87
CA PHE A 353 25.30 -4.11 -19.24
C PHE A 353 26.16 -2.98 -19.86
N PRO A 354 27.42 -3.21 -20.33
CA PRO A 354 28.18 -2.17 -20.99
C PRO A 354 27.53 -1.70 -22.28
N GLN A 355 26.85 -2.59 -23.02
CA GLN A 355 26.14 -2.23 -24.25
C GLN A 355 24.94 -1.34 -23.97
N MET A 356 24.19 -1.65 -22.91
CA MET A 356 23.07 -0.84 -22.44
C MET A 356 23.53 0.55 -21.98
N LEU A 357 24.64 0.63 -21.23
CA LEU A 357 25.17 1.89 -20.72
C LEU A 357 25.88 2.74 -21.78
N LYS A 358 26.36 2.14 -22.88
CA LYS A 358 27.13 2.83 -23.92
C LYS A 358 26.33 3.88 -24.70
N GLN A 359 25.01 3.74 -24.79
CA GLN A 359 24.15 4.66 -25.55
C GLN A 359 22.79 4.84 -24.88
N MET A 360 22.49 6.05 -24.43
CA MET A 360 21.25 6.37 -23.72
C MET A 360 20.89 7.86 -23.86
N HIS A 361 19.63 8.17 -23.51
CA HIS A 361 19.22 9.51 -23.16
C HIS A 361 18.94 9.55 -21.66
N ILE A 362 19.41 10.58 -20.96
CA ILE A 362 19.27 10.74 -19.52
C ILE A 362 18.18 11.77 -19.24
N GLU A 363 17.19 11.42 -18.44
CA GLU A 363 16.18 12.37 -17.95
C GLU A 363 16.20 12.41 -16.43
N ILE A 364 16.32 13.60 -15.84
CA ILE A 364 16.51 13.78 -14.40
C ILE A 364 15.39 14.65 -13.85
N LEU A 365 14.86 14.28 -12.68
CA LEU A 365 14.08 15.15 -11.82
C LEU A 365 14.81 15.34 -10.50
N ALA A 366 15.25 16.57 -10.21
CA ALA A 366 15.79 16.98 -8.92
C ALA A 366 14.75 17.87 -8.20
N HIS A 367 14.18 17.37 -7.11
CA HIS A 367 13.14 18.07 -6.35
C HIS A 367 13.41 18.02 -4.85
N GLY A 368 13.41 19.17 -4.17
CA GLY A 368 13.62 19.22 -2.73
C GLY A 368 14.48 20.39 -2.27
N ASN A 369 15.18 20.20 -1.14
CA ASN A 369 16.18 21.14 -0.62
C ASN A 369 17.49 21.06 -1.41
N LEU A 370 17.44 21.45 -2.68
CA LEU A 370 18.58 21.57 -3.59
C LEU A 370 18.52 22.94 -4.26
N TYR A 371 19.68 23.53 -4.56
CA TYR A 371 19.78 24.66 -5.47
C TYR A 371 19.80 24.18 -6.93
N LYS A 372 19.56 25.11 -7.86
CA LYS A 372 19.59 24.79 -9.30
C LYS A 372 20.98 24.27 -9.70
N GLU A 373 22.01 24.84 -9.11
CA GLU A 373 23.41 24.50 -9.33
C GLU A 373 23.71 23.08 -8.84
N ASP A 374 23.16 22.66 -7.70
CA ASP A 374 23.28 21.28 -7.20
C ASP A 374 22.66 20.28 -8.19
N ALA A 375 21.47 20.61 -8.73
CA ALA A 375 20.80 19.75 -9.72
C ALA A 375 21.61 19.63 -11.02
N LEU A 376 22.25 20.72 -11.48
CA LEU A 376 23.15 20.69 -12.63
C LEU A 376 24.43 19.91 -12.35
N GLN A 377 25.03 20.07 -11.16
CA GLN A 377 26.21 19.30 -10.76
C GLN A 377 25.91 17.79 -10.68
N MET A 378 24.77 17.40 -10.11
CA MET A 378 24.33 16.00 -10.10
C MET A 378 24.06 15.48 -11.51
N THR A 379 23.54 16.34 -12.40
CA THR A 379 23.38 16.00 -13.82
C THR A 379 24.74 15.73 -14.49
N ASP A 380 25.71 16.61 -14.28
CA ASP A 380 27.06 16.47 -14.82
C ASP A 380 27.78 15.26 -14.22
N LEU A 381 27.53 14.93 -12.95
CA LEU A 381 28.01 13.71 -12.30
C LEU A 381 27.50 12.45 -13.02
N VAL A 382 26.19 12.37 -13.30
CA VAL A 382 25.60 11.24 -14.05
C VAL A 382 26.26 11.12 -15.43
N GLN A 383 26.34 12.22 -16.17
CA GLN A 383 26.87 12.23 -17.53
C GLN A 383 28.37 11.91 -17.56
N SER A 384 29.17 12.49 -16.67
CA SER A 384 30.62 12.31 -16.60
C SER A 384 31.02 10.93 -16.04
N THR A 385 30.16 10.33 -15.22
CA THR A 385 30.39 8.96 -14.72
C THR A 385 30.09 7.94 -15.79
N LEU A 386 28.89 7.95 -16.36
CA LEU A 386 28.45 6.93 -17.33
C LEU A 386 29.00 7.15 -18.74
N LYS A 387 29.32 8.40 -19.10
CA LYS A 387 29.85 8.83 -20.42
C LYS A 387 29.11 8.21 -21.62
N PRO A 388 27.76 8.26 -21.66
CA PRO A 388 27.03 7.62 -22.73
C PRO A 388 27.17 8.39 -24.04
N ARG A 389 27.08 7.67 -25.16
CA ARG A 389 26.76 8.31 -26.44
C ARG A 389 25.28 8.68 -26.47
N THR A 390 24.95 9.76 -27.16
CA THR A 390 23.57 10.16 -27.42
C THR A 390 22.76 9.03 -28.05
N LEU A 391 21.59 8.75 -27.46
CA LEU A 391 20.57 7.89 -28.07
C LEU A 391 19.75 8.72 -29.08
N PRO A 392 19.78 8.37 -30.39
CA PRO A 392 18.99 9.08 -31.39
C PRO A 392 17.51 9.08 -31.03
N GLN A 393 16.82 10.19 -31.30
CA GLN A 393 15.41 10.35 -30.94
C GLN A 393 14.50 9.30 -31.60
N SER A 394 14.87 8.76 -32.78
CA SER A 394 14.15 7.66 -33.44
C SER A 394 14.15 6.35 -32.63
N GLN A 395 15.08 6.19 -31.69
CA GLN A 395 15.18 5.03 -30.80
C GLN A 395 14.54 5.28 -29.43
N TRP A 396 13.98 6.47 -29.21
CA TRP A 396 13.20 6.77 -28.01
C TRP A 396 11.87 6.06 -28.14
N GLN A 397 11.85 4.78 -27.74
CA GLN A 397 10.62 4.00 -27.73
C GLN A 397 9.59 4.75 -26.91
N ILE A 398 8.35 4.80 -27.37
CA ILE A 398 7.23 5.45 -26.68
C ILE A 398 6.21 4.38 -26.28
N ARG A 399 5.57 4.53 -25.12
CA ARG A 399 4.56 3.59 -24.65
C ARG A 399 3.30 3.68 -25.53
N ARG A 400 2.84 2.52 -26.00
CA ARG A 400 1.60 2.37 -26.76
C ARG A 400 0.84 1.13 -26.29
N SER A 401 -0.47 1.17 -26.48
CA SER A 401 -1.36 0.03 -26.27
C SER A 401 -1.89 -0.47 -27.61
N VAL A 402 -2.34 -1.71 -27.67
CA VAL A 402 -3.15 -2.17 -28.80
C VAL A 402 -4.49 -1.45 -28.79
N VAL A 403 -5.03 -1.16 -29.97
CA VAL A 403 -6.34 -0.55 -30.14
C VAL A 403 -7.34 -1.65 -30.40
N LEU A 404 -8.25 -1.84 -29.45
CA LEU A 404 -9.33 -2.80 -29.58
C LEU A 404 -10.44 -2.19 -30.46
N PRO A 405 -11.05 -2.96 -31.38
CA PRO A 405 -12.14 -2.46 -32.21
C PRO A 405 -13.40 -2.19 -31.38
N GLU A 406 -14.26 -1.32 -31.90
CA GLU A 406 -15.58 -1.08 -31.34
C GLU A 406 -16.41 -2.36 -31.32
N GLY A 407 -17.14 -2.60 -30.22
CA GLY A 407 -17.91 -3.84 -30.04
C GLY A 407 -17.07 -5.07 -29.70
N ALA A 408 -15.76 -4.92 -29.44
CA ALA A 408 -14.90 -6.04 -29.08
C ALA A 408 -15.32 -6.68 -27.75
N ASP A 409 -15.29 -8.00 -27.73
CA ASP A 409 -15.43 -8.82 -26.52
C ASP A 409 -14.37 -9.92 -26.57
N TYR A 410 -13.23 -9.68 -25.93
CA TYR A 410 -12.10 -10.62 -25.91
C TYR A 410 -11.95 -11.28 -24.55
N ARG A 411 -11.57 -12.54 -24.54
CA ARG A 411 -11.31 -13.28 -23.32
C ARG A 411 -9.97 -14.01 -23.37
N TYR A 412 -9.16 -13.86 -22.35
CA TYR A 412 -7.96 -14.66 -22.15
C TYR A 412 -8.16 -15.56 -20.93
N GLU A 413 -7.86 -16.84 -21.08
CA GLU A 413 -7.99 -17.82 -20.01
C GLU A 413 -6.65 -18.48 -19.70
N ARG A 414 -6.38 -18.68 -18.42
CA ARG A 414 -5.19 -19.38 -17.95
C ARG A 414 -5.51 -20.19 -16.71
N THR A 415 -5.09 -21.44 -16.70
CA THR A 415 -5.13 -22.28 -15.51
C THR A 415 -4.02 -21.88 -14.53
N LEU A 416 -4.37 -21.72 -13.25
CA LEU A 416 -3.42 -21.43 -12.17
C LEU A 416 -2.39 -22.56 -12.03
N ALA A 417 -1.16 -22.23 -11.68
CA ALA A 417 -0.11 -23.24 -11.53
C ALA A 417 -0.24 -24.08 -10.25
N ASN A 418 -0.75 -23.48 -9.16
CA ASN A 418 -0.98 -24.19 -7.90
C ASN A 418 -2.23 -25.08 -8.01
N PRO A 419 -2.10 -26.42 -8.02
CA PRO A 419 -3.24 -27.32 -8.15
C PRO A 419 -4.17 -27.28 -6.93
N ASP A 420 -3.66 -26.89 -5.76
CA ASP A 420 -4.42 -26.89 -4.51
C ASP A 420 -5.19 -25.57 -4.30
N ASN A 421 -4.98 -24.57 -5.14
CA ASN A 421 -5.73 -23.32 -5.05
C ASN A 421 -7.14 -23.52 -5.61
N ILE A 422 -8.14 -23.21 -4.78
CA ILE A 422 -9.57 -23.28 -5.11
C ILE A 422 -10.11 -22.00 -5.72
N ASN A 423 -9.40 -20.90 -5.54
CA ASN A 423 -9.88 -19.60 -5.94
C ASN A 423 -9.56 -19.34 -7.41
N HIS A 424 -10.60 -19.07 -8.17
CA HIS A 424 -10.54 -18.40 -9.45
C HIS A 424 -10.29 -16.89 -9.25
N ALA A 425 -9.82 -16.22 -10.29
CA ALA A 425 -9.84 -14.77 -10.36
C ALA A 425 -10.21 -14.25 -11.75
N ILE A 426 -11.01 -13.19 -11.78
CA ILE A 426 -11.40 -12.47 -13.00
C ILE A 426 -10.94 -11.02 -12.93
N ASP A 427 -10.42 -10.50 -14.04
CA ASP A 427 -10.14 -9.07 -14.28
C ASP A 427 -10.97 -8.67 -15.50
N TYR A 428 -12.11 -8.04 -15.24
CA TYR A 428 -13.09 -7.62 -16.23
C TYR A 428 -12.85 -6.15 -16.53
N ILE A 429 -12.50 -5.81 -17.77
CA ILE A 429 -12.07 -4.46 -18.17
C ILE A 429 -12.93 -3.94 -19.32
N ILE A 430 -13.55 -2.77 -19.13
CA ILE A 430 -14.25 -2.01 -20.17
C ILE A 430 -13.38 -0.83 -20.59
N TYR A 431 -13.07 -0.75 -21.88
CA TYR A 431 -12.31 0.34 -22.48
C TYR A 431 -13.25 1.46 -22.89
N VAL A 432 -12.98 2.67 -22.41
CA VAL A 432 -13.89 3.81 -22.56
C VAL A 432 -13.36 4.90 -23.50
N GLY A 433 -12.15 4.70 -24.04
CA GLY A 433 -11.50 5.59 -24.99
C GLY A 433 -10.10 5.99 -24.57
N TRP A 434 -9.72 7.23 -24.90
CA TRP A 434 -8.36 7.72 -24.74
C TRP A 434 -8.20 8.53 -23.46
N ASN A 435 -7.17 8.23 -22.66
CA ASN A 435 -6.86 8.95 -21.43
C ASN A 435 -6.42 10.42 -21.68
N VAL A 436 -5.94 10.71 -22.90
CA VAL A 436 -5.59 12.08 -23.31
C VAL A 436 -6.83 12.95 -23.58
N ASP A 437 -7.99 12.34 -23.81
CA ASP A 437 -9.25 13.09 -23.91
C ASP A 437 -9.77 13.46 -22.52
N ARG A 438 -9.94 14.76 -22.28
CA ARG A 438 -10.32 15.30 -20.97
C ARG A 438 -11.75 14.96 -20.59
N SER A 439 -12.63 14.92 -21.59
CA SER A 439 -14.04 14.56 -21.38
C SER A 439 -14.17 13.09 -20.97
N THR A 440 -13.61 12.16 -21.75
CA THR A 440 -13.56 10.74 -21.38
C THR A 440 -12.91 10.52 -20.01
N ARG A 441 -11.79 11.21 -19.75
CA ARG A 441 -11.09 11.10 -18.47
C ARG A 441 -11.91 11.61 -17.28
N ALA A 442 -12.60 12.74 -17.41
CA ALA A 442 -13.46 13.26 -16.36
C ALA A 442 -14.63 12.30 -16.06
N LYS A 443 -15.28 11.80 -17.11
CA LYS A 443 -16.39 10.83 -17.00
C LYS A 443 -15.96 9.54 -16.32
N ILE A 444 -14.81 8.96 -16.69
CA ILE A 444 -14.35 7.70 -16.08
C ILE A 444 -13.89 7.88 -14.63
N LEU A 445 -13.35 9.05 -14.27
CA LEU A 445 -13.02 9.36 -12.88
C LEU A 445 -14.29 9.46 -12.02
N LEU A 446 -15.33 10.15 -12.52
CA LEU A 446 -16.61 10.27 -11.83
C LEU A 446 -17.33 8.93 -11.71
N LEU A 447 -17.38 8.16 -12.81
CA LEU A 447 -17.96 6.82 -12.79
C LEU A 447 -17.22 5.89 -11.82
N GLY A 448 -15.90 5.99 -11.76
CA GLY A 448 -15.09 5.21 -10.82
C GLY A 448 -15.46 5.47 -9.36
N ASP A 449 -15.76 6.72 -8.99
CA ASP A 449 -16.19 7.08 -7.63
C ASP A 449 -17.63 6.59 -7.38
N LEU A 450 -18.55 6.82 -8.34
CA LEU A 450 -19.95 6.38 -8.27
C LEU A 450 -20.14 4.85 -8.18
N THR A 451 -19.26 4.08 -8.83
CA THR A 451 -19.35 2.61 -8.86
C THR A 451 -18.57 1.92 -7.73
N SER A 452 -17.70 2.63 -7.01
CA SER A 452 -16.78 2.00 -6.06
C SER A 452 -17.50 1.32 -4.89
N GLU A 453 -18.47 2.00 -4.28
CA GLU A 453 -19.24 1.45 -3.16
C GLU A 453 -20.29 0.44 -3.64
N PRO A 454 -21.09 0.71 -4.70
CA PRO A 454 -22.10 -0.24 -5.17
C PRO A 454 -21.53 -1.57 -5.69
N VAL A 455 -20.38 -1.56 -6.36
CA VAL A 455 -19.70 -2.81 -6.75
C VAL A 455 -19.34 -3.64 -5.51
N PHE A 456 -18.81 -2.98 -4.47
CA PHE A 456 -18.42 -3.66 -3.24
C PHE A 456 -19.64 -4.20 -2.49
N ASP A 457 -20.68 -3.38 -2.33
CA ASP A 457 -21.89 -3.79 -1.64
C ASP A 457 -22.59 -4.95 -2.36
N GLN A 458 -22.81 -4.83 -3.67
CA GLN A 458 -23.53 -5.85 -4.43
C GLN A 458 -22.72 -7.15 -4.56
N LEU A 459 -21.51 -7.08 -5.10
CA LEU A 459 -20.75 -8.29 -5.46
C LEU A 459 -20.03 -8.92 -4.26
N ARG A 460 -19.77 -8.17 -3.17
CA ARG A 460 -19.15 -8.70 -1.96
C ARG A 460 -20.11 -8.78 -0.78
N THR A 461 -20.79 -7.70 -0.39
CA THR A 461 -21.61 -7.74 0.83
C THR A 461 -22.89 -8.56 0.65
N LYS A 462 -23.59 -8.42 -0.47
CA LYS A 462 -24.86 -9.11 -0.73
C LYS A 462 -24.65 -10.48 -1.37
N GLU A 463 -23.90 -10.54 -2.46
CA GLU A 463 -23.69 -11.79 -3.22
C GLU A 463 -22.55 -12.65 -2.66
N GLN A 464 -21.70 -12.10 -1.78
CA GLN A 464 -20.61 -12.83 -1.12
C GLN A 464 -19.71 -13.58 -2.11
N LEU A 465 -19.45 -12.99 -3.30
CA LEU A 465 -18.66 -13.64 -4.35
C LEU A 465 -17.20 -13.82 -3.95
N GLY A 466 -16.69 -13.03 -2.99
CA GLY A 466 -15.38 -13.28 -2.43
C GLY A 466 -14.87 -12.14 -1.56
N TYR A 467 -13.79 -12.41 -0.81
CA TYR A 467 -13.15 -11.41 0.02
C TYR A 467 -12.48 -10.30 -0.81
N VAL A 468 -11.95 -10.64 -1.99
CA VAL A 468 -11.33 -9.66 -2.88
C VAL A 468 -12.33 -9.30 -3.97
N VAL A 469 -12.97 -8.14 -3.80
CA VAL A 469 -13.82 -7.51 -4.81
C VAL A 469 -13.43 -6.03 -4.85
N SER A 470 -13.12 -5.52 -6.04
CA SER A 470 -12.82 -4.11 -6.22
C SER A 470 -13.13 -3.66 -7.64
N SER A 471 -13.60 -2.41 -7.78
CA SER A 471 -13.62 -1.69 -9.04
C SER A 471 -12.68 -0.50 -9.02
N ALA A 472 -12.19 -0.10 -10.19
CA ALA A 472 -11.38 1.12 -10.31
C ALA A 472 -11.29 1.61 -11.77
N PRO A 473 -11.10 2.92 -11.99
CA PRO A 473 -10.62 3.41 -13.28
C PRO A 473 -9.17 2.95 -13.52
N LEU A 474 -8.89 2.52 -14.75
CA LEU A 474 -7.57 2.21 -15.27
C LEU A 474 -7.13 3.30 -16.25
N LEU A 475 -6.14 4.09 -15.86
CA LEU A 475 -5.65 5.24 -16.63
C LEU A 475 -4.20 4.97 -17.05
N TYR A 476 -4.03 4.32 -18.20
CA TYR A 476 -2.72 4.10 -18.81
C TYR A 476 -2.26 5.33 -19.59
N SER A 477 -1.01 5.33 -20.09
CA SER A 477 -0.44 6.50 -20.78
C SER A 477 -1.28 6.99 -21.96
N SER A 478 -1.95 6.10 -22.70
CA SER A 478 -2.81 6.45 -23.83
C SER A 478 -4.29 6.10 -23.63
N VAL A 479 -4.60 5.01 -22.92
CA VAL A 479 -5.94 4.41 -22.85
C VAL A 479 -6.59 4.62 -21.48
N ALA A 480 -7.90 4.91 -21.50
CA ALA A 480 -8.74 4.95 -20.31
C ALA A 480 -9.70 3.76 -20.32
N ALA A 481 -9.85 3.12 -19.16
CA ALA A 481 -10.71 1.97 -18.95
C ALA A 481 -11.28 1.97 -17.52
N TRP A 482 -12.23 1.08 -17.25
CA TRP A 482 -12.73 0.75 -15.92
C TRP A 482 -12.65 -0.75 -15.73
N ARG A 483 -12.33 -1.19 -14.52
CA ARG A 483 -12.17 -2.61 -14.22
C ARG A 483 -12.96 -3.06 -13.01
N VAL A 484 -13.27 -4.36 -12.96
CA VAL A 484 -13.66 -5.12 -11.77
C VAL A 484 -12.72 -6.31 -11.61
N VAL A 485 -12.18 -6.48 -10.40
CA VAL A 485 -11.38 -7.66 -10.04
C VAL A 485 -12.06 -8.40 -8.92
N ILE A 486 -12.26 -9.71 -9.11
CA ILE A 486 -12.83 -10.62 -8.12
C ILE A 486 -11.91 -11.84 -7.96
N GLN A 487 -11.65 -12.25 -6.72
CA GLN A 487 -11.14 -13.58 -6.39
C GLN A 487 -12.23 -14.36 -5.66
N SER A 488 -12.54 -15.55 -6.14
CA SER A 488 -13.71 -16.34 -5.71
C SER A 488 -13.46 -17.83 -5.84
N GLU A 489 -14.16 -18.64 -5.05
CA GLU A 489 -14.32 -20.07 -5.27
C GLU A 489 -15.28 -20.40 -6.43
N ARG A 490 -16.07 -19.41 -6.89
CA ARG A 490 -16.97 -19.54 -8.04
C ARG A 490 -16.20 -19.39 -9.35
N ASP A 491 -16.68 -20.06 -10.40
CA ASP A 491 -16.03 -20.04 -11.71
C ASP A 491 -16.08 -18.65 -12.37
N CYS A 492 -15.09 -18.35 -13.20
CA CYS A 492 -14.98 -17.04 -13.83
C CYS A 492 -16.16 -16.70 -14.75
N HIS A 493 -16.84 -17.67 -15.36
CA HIS A 493 -17.98 -17.39 -16.24
C HIS A 493 -19.19 -16.93 -15.42
N TYR A 494 -19.44 -17.57 -14.28
CA TYR A 494 -20.44 -17.12 -13.32
C TYR A 494 -20.12 -15.71 -12.83
N LEU A 495 -18.87 -15.43 -12.43
CA LEU A 495 -18.47 -14.09 -12.00
C LEU A 495 -18.69 -13.04 -13.10
N GLU A 496 -18.37 -13.37 -14.35
CA GLU A 496 -18.61 -12.49 -15.49
C GLU A 496 -20.11 -12.16 -15.65
N GLN A 497 -20.99 -13.16 -15.52
CA GLN A 497 -22.44 -12.96 -15.54
C GLN A 497 -22.92 -12.06 -14.39
N ARG A 498 -22.38 -12.23 -13.17
CA ARG A 498 -22.73 -11.38 -12.02
C ARG A 498 -22.28 -9.93 -12.22
N ILE A 499 -21.11 -9.72 -12.83
CA ILE A 499 -20.64 -8.38 -13.19
C ILE A 499 -21.56 -7.75 -14.24
N ASP A 500 -21.92 -8.49 -15.30
CA ASP A 500 -22.85 -7.99 -16.32
C ASP A 500 -24.25 -7.69 -15.74
N ALA A 501 -24.74 -8.50 -14.79
CA ALA A 501 -25.98 -8.24 -14.06
C ALA A 501 -25.90 -6.94 -13.25
N PHE A 502 -24.83 -6.77 -12.47
CA PHE A 502 -24.55 -5.53 -11.74
C PHE A 502 -24.53 -4.31 -12.68
N LEU A 503 -23.90 -4.43 -13.86
CA LEU A 503 -23.84 -3.32 -14.81
C LEU A 503 -25.22 -2.92 -15.35
N ASN A 504 -26.16 -3.86 -15.49
CA ASN A 504 -27.55 -3.53 -15.83
C ASN A 504 -28.25 -2.83 -14.65
N ASP A 505 -28.12 -3.37 -13.44
CA ASP A 505 -28.78 -2.82 -12.24
C ASP A 505 -28.27 -1.42 -11.90
N PHE A 506 -26.97 -1.17 -12.10
CA PHE A 506 -26.36 0.12 -11.83
C PHE A 506 -26.86 1.23 -12.76
N GLU A 507 -27.33 0.90 -13.98
CA GLU A 507 -27.98 1.90 -14.84
C GLU A 507 -29.24 2.48 -14.19
N THR A 508 -30.05 1.59 -13.59
CA THR A 508 -31.26 1.99 -12.87
C THR A 508 -30.89 2.76 -11.62
N MET A 509 -29.89 2.30 -10.87
CA MET A 509 -29.37 3.02 -9.69
C MET A 509 -28.92 4.44 -10.04
N LEU A 510 -28.15 4.62 -11.12
CA LEU A 510 -27.69 5.94 -11.55
C LEU A 510 -28.83 6.83 -12.04
N LYS A 511 -29.84 6.25 -12.70
CA LYS A 511 -31.01 6.98 -13.18
C LYS A 511 -31.88 7.49 -12.04
N ASP A 512 -32.11 6.63 -11.05
CA ASP A 512 -32.99 6.90 -9.92
C ASP A 512 -32.27 7.64 -8.77
N MET A 513 -30.95 7.79 -8.85
CA MET A 513 -30.15 8.59 -7.92
C MET A 513 -30.66 10.03 -7.83
N PRO A 514 -30.95 10.54 -6.62
CA PRO A 514 -31.29 11.95 -6.41
C PRO A 514 -30.19 12.90 -6.91
N ASP A 515 -30.57 14.05 -7.44
CA ASP A 515 -29.61 15.01 -8.01
C ASP A 515 -28.64 15.57 -6.95
N ASP A 516 -29.11 15.78 -5.72
CA ASP A 516 -28.28 16.23 -4.60
C ASP A 516 -27.24 15.19 -4.18
N GLU A 517 -27.59 13.90 -4.24
CA GLU A 517 -26.64 12.81 -4.02
C GLU A 517 -25.57 12.74 -5.13
N PHE A 518 -25.99 12.82 -6.40
CA PHE A 518 -25.06 12.85 -7.53
C PHE A 518 -24.07 14.03 -7.43
N GLU A 519 -24.59 15.23 -7.12
CA GLU A 519 -23.76 16.43 -6.93
C GLU A 519 -22.83 16.27 -5.73
N ALA A 520 -23.27 15.65 -4.63
CA ALA A 520 -22.41 15.37 -3.49
C ALA A 520 -21.25 14.43 -3.84
N GLN A 521 -21.49 13.40 -4.65
CA GLN A 521 -20.44 12.50 -5.15
C GLN A 521 -19.45 13.24 -6.07
N LYS A 522 -19.97 14.07 -6.98
CA LYS A 522 -19.14 14.91 -7.87
C LYS A 522 -18.24 15.85 -7.07
N ILE A 523 -18.79 16.53 -6.07
CA ILE A 523 -18.03 17.41 -5.15
C ILE A 523 -17.01 16.60 -4.35
N GLY A 524 -17.38 15.41 -3.87
CA GLY A 524 -16.48 14.47 -3.20
C GLY A 524 -15.24 14.13 -4.04
N LEU A 525 -15.46 13.78 -5.31
CA LEU A 525 -14.38 13.54 -6.26
C LEU A 525 -13.52 14.79 -6.50
N ILE A 526 -14.13 15.96 -6.71
CA ILE A 526 -13.39 17.22 -6.91
C ILE A 526 -12.48 17.50 -5.70
N ASN A 527 -13.00 17.35 -4.48
CA ASN A 527 -12.23 17.52 -3.24
C ASN A 527 -11.06 16.53 -3.15
N LYS A 528 -11.28 15.26 -3.51
CA LYS A 528 -10.25 14.22 -3.58
C LYS A 528 -9.18 14.54 -4.62
N ARG A 529 -9.56 15.09 -5.77
CA ARG A 529 -8.61 15.53 -6.81
C ARG A 529 -7.77 16.72 -6.35
N LEU A 530 -8.39 17.69 -5.68
CA LEU A 530 -7.73 18.91 -5.18
C LEU A 530 -7.02 18.73 -3.83
N GLU A 531 -6.99 17.52 -3.28
CA GLU A 531 -6.38 17.27 -1.99
C GLU A 531 -4.90 17.70 -2.00
N LYS A 532 -4.54 18.51 -1.00
CA LYS A 532 -3.15 18.95 -0.83
C LYS A 532 -2.25 17.76 -0.53
N LEU A 533 -1.16 17.68 -1.30
CA LEU A 533 -0.07 16.72 -1.11
C LEU A 533 0.52 16.84 0.30
N LYS A 534 0.81 15.70 0.93
CA LYS A 534 1.21 15.65 2.36
C LYS A 534 2.71 15.75 2.58
N ASN A 535 3.51 15.33 1.61
CA ASN A 535 4.97 15.25 1.73
C ASN A 535 5.68 15.39 0.38
N LEU A 536 7.00 15.58 0.43
CA LEU A 536 7.88 15.77 -0.73
C LEU A 536 7.79 14.60 -1.72
N ASP A 537 7.72 13.37 -1.22
CA ASP A 537 7.65 12.17 -2.05
C ASP A 537 6.37 12.13 -2.89
N SER A 538 5.23 12.51 -2.30
CA SER A 538 3.95 12.54 -3.01
C SER A 538 4.00 13.52 -4.19
N GLU A 539 4.66 14.67 -4.02
CA GLU A 539 4.80 15.65 -5.09
C GLU A 539 5.85 15.24 -6.13
N SER A 540 6.98 14.71 -5.70
CA SER A 540 8.04 14.20 -6.59
C SER A 540 7.51 13.08 -7.48
N ASN A 541 6.77 12.12 -6.90
CA ASN A 541 6.15 11.02 -7.61
C ASN A 541 5.11 11.50 -8.63
N ARG A 542 4.34 12.54 -8.31
CA ARG A 542 3.42 13.17 -9.26
C ARG A 542 4.17 13.74 -10.46
N PHE A 543 5.25 14.49 -10.25
CA PHE A 543 6.07 15.02 -11.34
C PHE A 543 6.71 13.90 -12.16
N TRP A 544 7.31 12.92 -11.50
CA TRP A 544 7.97 11.81 -12.16
C TRP A 544 7.01 10.98 -13.01
N HIS A 545 5.76 10.80 -12.55
CA HIS A 545 4.70 10.17 -13.34
C HIS A 545 4.43 10.89 -14.66
N HIS A 546 4.39 12.22 -14.68
CA HIS A 546 4.19 12.98 -15.92
C HIS A 546 5.41 12.98 -16.84
N ILE A 547 6.61 12.99 -16.25
CA ILE A 547 7.88 12.94 -16.98
C ILE A 547 8.04 11.58 -17.67
N THR A 548 7.89 10.47 -16.93
CA THR A 548 8.06 9.10 -17.45
C THR A 548 6.95 8.66 -18.41
N ASN A 549 5.77 9.30 -18.35
CA ASN A 549 4.71 9.10 -19.34
C ASN A 549 4.83 10.01 -20.57
N GLU A 550 5.82 10.92 -20.61
CA GLU A 550 6.08 11.85 -21.70
C GLU A 550 4.93 12.82 -22.04
N THR A 551 3.93 12.93 -21.17
CA THR A 551 2.82 13.88 -21.33
C THR A 551 3.15 15.25 -20.75
N TYR A 552 4.03 15.31 -19.73
CA TYR A 552 4.45 16.55 -19.06
C TYR A 552 3.30 17.42 -18.55
N ASP A 553 2.18 16.77 -18.23
CA ASP A 553 0.93 17.45 -17.85
C ASP A 553 0.83 17.71 -16.35
N PHE A 554 1.68 18.59 -15.83
CA PHE A 554 1.73 18.91 -14.40
C PHE A 554 0.45 19.60 -13.86
N GLU A 555 -0.40 20.12 -14.75
CA GLU A 555 -1.68 20.77 -14.43
C GLU A 555 -2.87 19.79 -14.47
N LEU A 556 -2.64 18.51 -14.78
CA LEU A 556 -3.68 17.50 -15.01
C LEU A 556 -4.79 17.50 -13.97
N VAL A 557 -4.45 17.68 -12.69
CA VAL A 557 -5.42 17.71 -11.59
C VAL A 557 -6.46 18.83 -11.76
N TYR A 558 -6.03 20.03 -12.15
CA TYR A 558 -6.93 21.16 -12.35
C TYR A 558 -7.74 20.99 -13.62
N ARG A 559 -7.13 20.47 -14.69
CA ARG A 559 -7.84 20.14 -15.94
C ARG A 559 -8.88 19.05 -15.73
N ASP A 560 -8.61 18.06 -14.88
CA ASP A 560 -9.59 17.06 -14.49
C ASP A 560 -10.79 17.74 -13.81
N VAL A 561 -10.57 18.67 -12.86
CA VAL A 561 -11.67 19.40 -12.18
C VAL A 561 -12.47 20.26 -13.14
N GLU A 562 -11.82 21.03 -14.01
CA GLU A 562 -12.48 21.86 -15.04
C GLU A 562 -13.43 21.05 -15.95
N ASN A 563 -13.14 19.77 -16.16
CA ASN A 563 -13.96 18.88 -16.99
C ASN A 563 -14.94 18.02 -16.16
N ILE A 564 -14.72 17.84 -14.86
CA ILE A 564 -15.64 17.13 -13.97
C ILE A 564 -16.79 18.05 -13.53
N GLU A 565 -16.49 19.30 -13.17
CA GLU A 565 -17.45 20.27 -12.66
C GLU A 565 -18.72 20.44 -13.54
N PRO A 566 -18.61 20.57 -14.88
CA PRO A 566 -19.80 20.73 -15.73
C PRO A 566 -20.59 19.46 -15.99
N LEU A 567 -20.11 18.27 -15.59
CA LEU A 567 -20.81 17.01 -15.86
C LEU A 567 -22.17 16.96 -15.14
N THR A 568 -23.21 16.60 -15.89
CA THR A 568 -24.55 16.33 -15.33
C THR A 568 -24.82 14.83 -15.20
N LYS A 569 -25.88 14.48 -14.48
CA LYS A 569 -26.35 13.09 -14.37
C LYS A 569 -26.74 12.53 -15.73
N GLU A 570 -27.34 13.34 -16.60
CA GLU A 570 -27.71 12.96 -17.97
C GLU A 570 -26.47 12.66 -18.83
N ASP A 571 -25.40 13.47 -18.72
CA ASP A 571 -24.14 13.22 -19.41
C ASP A 571 -23.55 11.86 -19.01
N MET A 572 -23.62 11.54 -17.71
CA MET A 572 -23.14 10.29 -17.15
C MET A 572 -24.01 9.10 -17.55
N LEU A 573 -25.34 9.25 -17.57
CA LEU A 573 -26.27 8.22 -18.04
C LEU A 573 -26.08 7.92 -19.53
N ALA A 574 -25.94 8.95 -20.37
CA ALA A 574 -25.68 8.79 -21.79
C ALA A 574 -24.35 8.07 -22.03
N PHE A 575 -23.30 8.50 -21.33
CA PHE A 575 -22.00 7.84 -21.35
C PHE A 575 -22.10 6.37 -20.90
N TYR A 576 -22.77 6.10 -19.78
CA TYR A 576 -22.94 4.77 -19.22
C TYR A 576 -23.65 3.82 -20.20
N ARG A 577 -24.79 4.24 -20.75
CA ARG A 577 -25.56 3.44 -21.72
C ARG A 577 -24.77 3.13 -22.97
N SER A 578 -23.95 4.07 -23.45
CA SER A 578 -23.14 3.87 -24.65
C SER A 578 -21.92 2.98 -24.42
N VAL A 579 -21.35 2.93 -23.21
CA VAL A 579 -20.04 2.28 -22.99
C VAL A 579 -20.12 1.02 -22.12
N PHE A 580 -21.01 0.97 -21.13
CA PHE A 580 -20.97 -0.04 -20.06
C PHE A 580 -22.02 -1.15 -20.21
N LEU A 581 -23.21 -0.82 -20.73
CA LEU A 581 -24.29 -1.80 -20.81
C LEU A 581 -23.93 -2.99 -21.70
N PRO A 582 -24.25 -4.23 -21.28
CA PRO A 582 -23.99 -5.42 -22.09
C PRO A 582 -24.62 -5.43 -23.47
N SER A 583 -25.75 -4.75 -23.62
CA SER A 583 -26.46 -4.58 -24.89
C SER A 583 -25.84 -3.52 -25.80
N SER A 584 -24.86 -2.73 -25.35
CA SER A 584 -24.29 -1.65 -26.14
C SER A 584 -23.41 -2.20 -27.28
N PRO A 585 -23.67 -1.81 -28.55
CA PRO A 585 -22.85 -2.24 -29.69
C PRO A 585 -21.45 -1.60 -29.70
N SER A 586 -21.27 -0.48 -28.98
CA SER A 586 -20.00 0.25 -28.89
C SER A 586 -19.13 -0.16 -27.71
N ARG A 587 -19.60 -1.10 -26.86
CA ARG A 587 -18.85 -1.59 -25.71
C ARG A 587 -17.60 -2.35 -26.15
N ILE A 588 -16.46 -1.98 -25.57
CA ILE A 588 -15.17 -2.64 -25.79
C ILE A 588 -14.77 -3.31 -24.47
N LYS A 589 -14.79 -4.64 -24.43
CA LYS A 589 -14.54 -5.44 -23.24
C LYS A 589 -13.36 -6.39 -23.45
N THR A 590 -12.57 -6.55 -22.40
CA THR A 590 -11.67 -7.71 -22.24
C THR A 590 -11.88 -8.35 -20.88
N SER A 591 -11.97 -9.67 -20.80
CA SER A 591 -11.88 -10.40 -19.53
C SER A 591 -10.64 -11.30 -19.49
N THR A 592 -9.96 -11.31 -18.35
CA THR A 592 -8.88 -12.26 -18.06
C THR A 592 -9.34 -13.21 -16.96
N HIS A 593 -9.29 -14.51 -17.22
CA HIS A 593 -9.70 -15.56 -16.30
C HIS A 593 -8.48 -16.34 -15.83
N LEU A 594 -8.26 -16.34 -14.52
CA LEU A 594 -7.37 -17.29 -13.86
C LEU A 594 -8.20 -18.40 -13.24
N ASN A 595 -8.14 -19.58 -13.82
CA ASN A 595 -8.98 -20.70 -13.43
C ASN A 595 -8.24 -21.61 -12.43
N ALA A 596 -8.88 -21.90 -11.30
CA ALA A 596 -8.43 -22.92 -10.36
C ALA A 596 -8.41 -24.31 -11.04
N GLN A 597 -7.47 -25.16 -10.61
CA GLN A 597 -7.45 -26.58 -11.01
C GLN A 597 -8.30 -27.43 -10.10
N ALA A 598 -8.22 -27.16 -8.79
CA ALA A 598 -9.10 -27.74 -7.81
C ALA A 598 -10.46 -27.05 -7.92
N SER A 599 -11.51 -27.87 -7.96
CA SER A 599 -12.86 -27.43 -7.67
C SER A 599 -13.19 -27.74 -6.21
N ALA A 600 -14.17 -27.03 -5.64
CA ALA A 600 -14.70 -27.34 -4.31
C ALA A 600 -15.12 -28.82 -4.22
N GLU A 601 -15.67 -29.38 -5.31
CA GLU A 601 -16.02 -30.80 -5.44
C GLU A 601 -14.80 -31.72 -5.39
N SER A 602 -13.70 -31.36 -6.06
CA SER A 602 -12.48 -32.17 -6.10
C SER A 602 -11.74 -32.24 -4.76
N ILE A 603 -11.87 -31.21 -3.91
CA ILE A 603 -11.27 -31.16 -2.58
C ILE A 603 -12.19 -31.81 -1.56
N ALA A 604 -13.49 -31.55 -1.61
CA ALA A 604 -14.40 -32.21 -0.68
C ALA A 604 -14.56 -33.70 -0.96
N ALA A 605 -14.33 -34.18 -2.19
CA ALA A 605 -14.18 -35.61 -2.49
C ALA A 605 -12.95 -36.27 -1.80
N LYS A 606 -12.01 -35.47 -1.28
CA LYS A 606 -10.88 -35.92 -0.45
C LYS A 606 -11.15 -35.78 1.06
N VAL A 607 -12.28 -35.17 1.43
CA VAL A 607 -12.72 -34.98 2.82
C VAL A 607 -13.52 -36.21 3.24
N ASP A 608 -13.34 -36.67 4.48
CA ASP A 608 -14.08 -37.80 5.04
C ASP A 608 -15.60 -37.51 5.01
N PRO A 609 -16.45 -38.43 4.50
CA PRO A 609 -17.91 -38.27 4.54
C PRO A 609 -18.49 -37.86 5.89
N ALA A 610 -17.86 -38.27 7.00
CA ALA A 610 -18.26 -37.83 8.34
C ALA A 610 -18.02 -36.32 8.56
N GLU A 611 -16.92 -35.79 8.03
CA GLU A 611 -16.58 -34.38 8.08
C GLU A 611 -17.47 -33.54 7.13
N GLN A 612 -17.87 -34.10 5.98
CA GLN A 612 -18.85 -33.45 5.09
C GLN A 612 -20.23 -33.30 5.75
N LYS A 613 -20.73 -34.36 6.41
CA LYS A 613 -21.99 -34.32 7.17
C LYS A 613 -21.93 -33.32 8.31
N ARG A 614 -20.78 -33.26 9.00
CA ARG A 614 -20.56 -32.28 10.07
C ARG A 614 -20.59 -30.86 9.55
N LYS A 615 -19.87 -30.56 8.45
CA LYS A 615 -19.87 -29.23 7.84
C LYS A 615 -21.24 -28.83 7.31
N LEU A 616 -22.01 -29.76 6.73
CA LEU A 616 -23.41 -29.52 6.34
C LEU A 616 -24.26 -29.14 7.54
N ALA A 617 -24.14 -29.88 8.65
CA ALA A 617 -24.85 -29.58 9.89
C ALA A 617 -24.42 -28.25 10.51
N ASP A 618 -23.11 -27.94 10.54
CA ASP A 618 -22.60 -26.65 11.02
C ASP A 618 -23.16 -25.49 10.18
N THR A 619 -23.21 -25.65 8.85
CA THR A 619 -23.70 -24.60 7.94
C THR A 619 -25.21 -24.42 8.05
N LEU A 620 -25.98 -25.52 8.10
CA LEU A 620 -27.43 -25.45 8.30
C LEU A 620 -27.78 -24.95 9.70
N ALA A 621 -27.02 -25.30 10.73
CA ALA A 621 -27.18 -24.77 12.07
C ALA A 621 -26.97 -23.25 12.09
N GLN A 622 -25.97 -22.73 11.37
CA GLN A 622 -25.81 -21.28 11.20
C GLN A 622 -27.06 -20.66 10.59
N VAL A 623 -27.60 -21.23 9.49
CA VAL A 623 -28.81 -20.73 8.84
C VAL A 623 -30.04 -20.81 9.74
N PHE A 624 -30.23 -21.92 10.46
CA PHE A 624 -31.32 -22.06 11.42
C PHE A 624 -31.21 -21.06 12.57
N THR A 625 -29.98 -20.78 13.01
CA THR A 625 -29.71 -19.74 14.01
C THR A 625 -30.13 -18.36 13.49
N GLN A 626 -29.92 -18.06 12.19
CA GLN A 626 -30.40 -16.81 11.56
C GLN A 626 -31.91 -16.68 11.60
N LEU A 627 -32.60 -17.81 11.50
CA LEU A 627 -34.06 -17.91 11.54
C LEU A 627 -34.59 -18.04 12.98
N GLY A 628 -33.73 -17.83 13.98
CA GLY A 628 -34.09 -17.80 15.40
C GLY A 628 -34.18 -19.18 16.07
N VAL A 629 -33.59 -20.21 15.47
CA VAL A 629 -33.62 -21.59 15.98
C VAL A 629 -32.25 -21.98 16.54
N ASP A 630 -32.17 -22.16 17.86
CA ASP A 630 -30.98 -22.71 18.52
C ASP A 630 -30.79 -24.19 18.13
N THR A 631 -29.62 -24.52 17.57
CA THR A 631 -29.39 -25.80 16.89
C THR A 631 -28.26 -26.58 17.55
N ASP A 632 -28.61 -27.71 18.18
CA ASP A 632 -27.66 -28.78 18.52
C ASP A 632 -27.11 -29.42 17.24
N VAL A 633 -25.88 -29.04 16.89
CA VAL A 633 -25.19 -29.52 15.69
C VAL A 633 -24.89 -31.01 15.78
N ASP A 634 -24.60 -31.57 16.96
CA ASP A 634 -24.31 -33.01 17.10
C ASP A 634 -25.57 -33.84 16.79
N ALA A 635 -26.72 -33.38 17.27
CA ALA A 635 -28.01 -34.01 16.98
C ALA A 635 -28.44 -33.84 15.51
N LEU A 636 -28.16 -32.69 14.88
CA LEU A 636 -28.41 -32.47 13.46
C LEU A 636 -27.46 -33.31 12.58
N THR A 637 -26.18 -33.39 12.95
CA THR A 637 -25.19 -34.23 12.26
C THR A 637 -25.65 -35.70 12.25
N LYS A 638 -26.13 -36.21 13.39
CA LYS A 638 -26.69 -37.57 13.50
C LYS A 638 -27.89 -37.82 12.59
N ARG A 639 -28.70 -36.80 12.30
CA ARG A 639 -29.84 -36.93 11.36
C ARG A 639 -29.36 -37.12 9.93
N PHE A 640 -28.21 -36.54 9.58
CA PHE A 640 -27.57 -36.78 8.29
C PHE A 640 -26.82 -38.12 8.21
N ASP A 641 -26.61 -38.85 9.31
CA ASP A 641 -26.03 -40.21 9.24
C ASP A 641 -26.91 -41.16 8.42
N ALA A 642 -28.24 -41.00 8.51
CA ALA A 642 -29.23 -41.80 7.80
C ALA A 642 -29.52 -41.31 6.36
N VAL A 643 -28.94 -40.19 5.93
CA VAL A 643 -29.10 -39.64 4.58
C VAL A 643 -27.80 -39.82 3.80
N ASP A 644 -27.93 -40.32 2.56
CA ASP A 644 -26.82 -40.25 1.61
C ASP A 644 -26.75 -38.84 1.01
N ILE A 645 -26.08 -37.94 1.74
CA ILE A 645 -25.94 -36.55 1.30
C ILE A 645 -25.14 -36.44 -0.01
N ASN A 646 -24.32 -37.43 -0.36
CA ASN A 646 -23.49 -37.43 -1.58
C ASN A 646 -24.29 -37.76 -2.84
N ALA A 647 -25.48 -38.34 -2.71
CA ALA A 647 -26.45 -38.47 -3.80
C ALA A 647 -27.03 -37.10 -4.23
N GLY A 648 -26.86 -36.06 -3.39
CA GLY A 648 -27.28 -34.69 -3.68
C GLY A 648 -28.79 -34.52 -3.86
N ASP A 649 -29.58 -35.43 -3.30
CA ASP A 649 -31.03 -35.33 -3.26
C ASP A 649 -31.43 -34.25 -2.24
N GLN A 650 -31.73 -33.05 -2.75
CA GLN A 650 -32.14 -31.91 -1.93
C GLN A 650 -33.35 -32.25 -1.06
N LYS A 651 -34.27 -33.09 -1.56
CA LYS A 651 -35.50 -33.44 -0.83
C LYS A 651 -35.16 -34.24 0.42
N SER A 652 -34.35 -35.30 0.29
CA SER A 652 -33.93 -36.12 1.43
C SER A 652 -33.14 -35.33 2.48
N ILE A 653 -32.31 -34.38 2.05
CA ILE A 653 -31.54 -33.52 2.95
C ILE A 653 -32.47 -32.56 3.71
N LEU A 654 -33.42 -31.92 3.02
CA LEU A 654 -34.41 -31.03 3.63
C LEU A 654 -35.38 -31.78 4.54
N ASP A 655 -35.79 -33.00 4.18
CA ASP A 655 -36.68 -33.82 5.01
C ASP A 655 -36.00 -34.20 6.34
N ALA A 656 -34.70 -34.56 6.31
CA ALA A 656 -33.94 -34.86 7.52
C ALA A 656 -33.73 -33.63 8.41
N ALA A 657 -33.48 -32.47 7.79
CA ALA A 657 -33.38 -31.20 8.50
C ALA A 657 -34.73 -30.75 9.07
N ALA A 658 -35.84 -30.93 8.35
CA ALA A 658 -37.20 -30.65 8.81
C ALA A 658 -37.62 -31.58 9.96
N ALA A 659 -37.24 -32.87 9.89
CA ALA A 659 -37.47 -33.82 10.97
C ALA A 659 -36.70 -33.42 12.24
N TYR A 660 -35.45 -32.96 12.11
CA TYR A 660 -34.71 -32.37 13.23
C TYR A 660 -35.45 -31.16 13.83
N LEU A 661 -35.88 -30.21 13.00
CA LEU A 661 -36.54 -29.00 13.46
C LEU A 661 -37.86 -29.30 14.20
N LYS A 662 -38.63 -30.29 13.73
CA LYS A 662 -39.89 -30.73 14.37
C LYS A 662 -39.67 -31.52 15.65
N GLU A 663 -38.77 -32.51 15.63
CA GLU A 663 -38.67 -33.51 16.69
C GLU A 663 -37.63 -33.16 17.76
N ASN A 664 -36.48 -32.61 17.35
CA ASN A 664 -35.38 -32.27 18.26
C ASN A 664 -35.48 -30.82 18.74
N ALA A 665 -35.67 -29.86 17.81
CA ALA A 665 -35.74 -28.44 18.15
C ALA A 665 -37.16 -27.94 18.52
N LYS A 666 -38.19 -28.79 18.35
CA LYS A 666 -39.60 -28.52 18.70
C LYS A 666 -40.15 -27.21 18.12
N ILE A 667 -39.77 -26.89 16.89
CA ILE A 667 -40.20 -25.68 16.19
C ILE A 667 -41.63 -25.84 15.67
N ALA A 668 -42.41 -24.75 15.67
CA ALA A 668 -43.79 -24.73 15.19
C ALA A 668 -43.87 -25.13 13.71
N ALA A 669 -44.89 -25.92 13.34
CA ALA A 669 -45.04 -26.51 12.01
C ALA A 669 -45.02 -25.47 10.87
N GLU A 670 -45.63 -24.30 11.08
CA GLU A 670 -45.65 -23.19 10.11
C GLU A 670 -44.25 -22.64 9.82
N THR A 671 -43.38 -22.54 10.83
CA THR A 671 -42.00 -22.08 10.68
C THR A 671 -41.13 -23.12 9.99
N VAL A 672 -41.39 -24.42 10.24
CA VAL A 672 -40.69 -25.50 9.52
C VAL A 672 -41.05 -25.51 8.03
N GLU A 673 -42.32 -25.24 7.67
CA GLU A 673 -42.74 -25.14 6.27
C GLU A 673 -42.08 -23.96 5.54
N GLN A 674 -41.92 -22.80 6.20
CA GLN A 674 -41.19 -21.65 5.63
C GLN A 674 -39.71 -21.97 5.38
N ILE A 675 -39.05 -22.68 6.31
CA ILE A 675 -37.65 -23.10 6.18
C ILE A 675 -37.50 -24.10 5.02
N VAL A 676 -38.41 -25.07 4.90
CA VAL A 676 -38.39 -26.07 3.83
C VAL A 676 -38.67 -25.44 2.47
N GLN A 677 -39.51 -24.40 2.39
CA GLN A 677 -39.77 -23.66 1.13
C GLN A 677 -38.54 -22.90 0.61
N GLN A 678 -37.71 -22.33 1.51
CA GLN A 678 -36.46 -21.64 1.13
C GLN A 678 -35.28 -22.60 0.93
N GLY A 679 -35.39 -23.81 1.49
CA GLY A 679 -34.37 -24.85 1.52
C GLY A 679 -33.71 -25.22 0.18
N PRO A 680 -34.43 -25.37 -0.95
CA PRO A 680 -33.82 -25.71 -2.23
C PRO A 680 -32.81 -24.68 -2.71
N SER A 681 -33.16 -23.38 -2.65
CA SER A 681 -32.26 -22.28 -3.04
C SER A 681 -31.02 -22.16 -2.14
N LEU A 682 -31.17 -22.54 -0.87
CA LEU A 682 -30.09 -22.56 0.11
C LEU A 682 -29.15 -23.75 -0.13
N LEU A 683 -29.69 -24.93 -0.39
CA LEU A 683 -28.90 -26.13 -0.69
C LEU A 683 -28.16 -26.00 -2.04
N GLU A 684 -28.73 -25.32 -3.03
CA GLU A 684 -28.01 -24.95 -4.26
C GLU A 684 -26.74 -24.12 -3.99
N GLN A 685 -26.74 -23.33 -2.92
CA GLN A 685 -25.59 -22.51 -2.52
C GLN A 685 -24.57 -23.30 -1.68
N ILE A 686 -25.05 -24.15 -0.76
CA ILE A 686 -24.24 -24.86 0.25
C ILE A 686 -23.63 -26.15 -0.30
N LEU A 687 -24.40 -26.98 -1.01
CA LEU A 687 -23.95 -28.31 -1.44
C LEU A 687 -22.69 -28.29 -2.32
N PRO A 688 -22.52 -27.34 -3.26
CA PRO A 688 -21.28 -27.21 -4.02
C PRO A 688 -20.05 -26.92 -3.15
N SER A 689 -20.16 -26.12 -2.08
CA SER A 689 -19.05 -25.86 -1.14
C SER A 689 -18.64 -27.08 -0.30
N LEU A 690 -19.51 -28.10 -0.24
CA LEU A 690 -19.26 -29.39 0.39
C LEU A 690 -18.90 -30.48 -0.64
N GLY A 691 -18.80 -30.10 -1.91
CA GLY A 691 -18.52 -30.94 -3.05
C GLY A 691 -19.59 -31.96 -3.43
N ILE A 692 -20.84 -31.66 -3.09
CA ILE A 692 -22.00 -32.49 -3.38
C ILE A 692 -22.71 -31.93 -4.61
N ARG A 693 -22.90 -32.76 -5.65
CA ARG A 693 -23.65 -32.38 -6.86
C ARG A 693 -25.14 -32.45 -6.58
N SER A 694 -25.83 -31.33 -6.64
CA SER A 694 -27.27 -31.27 -6.45
C SER A 694 -28.05 -31.95 -7.60
N THR A 695 -29.08 -32.74 -7.27
CA THR A 695 -30.12 -33.19 -8.21
C THR A 695 -31.41 -32.40 -7.95
N PRO A 696 -31.98 -31.69 -8.94
CA PRO A 696 -33.21 -30.92 -8.72
C PRO A 696 -34.42 -31.85 -8.57
N ALA A 697 -35.35 -31.50 -7.66
CA ALA A 697 -36.58 -32.25 -7.43
C ALA A 697 -37.50 -32.26 -8.68
N PRO A 698 -38.22 -33.36 -8.98
CA PRO A 698 -39.13 -33.41 -10.11
C PRO A 698 -40.37 -32.54 -9.83
N VAL A 699 -40.71 -31.68 -10.79
CA VAL A 699 -41.95 -30.89 -10.79
C VAL A 699 -43.10 -31.81 -11.20
N GLU A 700 -44.09 -32.00 -10.31
CA GLU A 700 -45.33 -32.69 -10.66
C GLU A 700 -46.13 -31.85 -11.68
N VAL A 701 -46.27 -32.37 -12.90
CA VAL A 701 -47.18 -31.84 -13.91
C VAL A 701 -48.47 -32.67 -13.85
N ASN A 702 -49.55 -32.07 -13.34
CA ASN A 702 -50.89 -32.61 -13.53
C ASN A 702 -51.36 -32.30 -14.97
N GLY A 703 -51.48 -33.33 -15.81
CA GLY A 703 -52.08 -33.21 -17.14
C GLY A 703 -51.78 -34.39 -18.07
N GLU A 704 -52.64 -35.40 -18.00
CA GLU A 704 -52.93 -36.51 -18.94
C GLU A 704 -51.94 -36.85 -20.09
N ALA A 705 -51.49 -38.10 -20.06
CA ALA A 705 -50.73 -38.76 -21.11
C ALA A 705 -51.57 -39.00 -22.37
N GLY A 706 -51.14 -38.42 -23.49
CA GLY A 706 -51.52 -38.83 -24.84
C GLY A 706 -50.26 -39.05 -25.68
N SER A 707 -49.91 -40.32 -25.91
CA SER A 707 -48.83 -40.73 -26.81
C SER A 707 -49.22 -40.49 -28.27
N VAL A 708 -48.48 -39.64 -28.99
CA VAL A 708 -48.41 -39.68 -30.46
C VAL A 708 -47.00 -39.28 -30.92
N ASP A 709 -46.42 -40.13 -31.77
CA ASP A 709 -45.16 -39.90 -32.48
C ASP A 709 -45.15 -38.60 -33.31
N ALA A 710 -43.94 -38.08 -33.53
CA ALA A 710 -43.60 -36.84 -34.24
C ALA A 710 -44.30 -36.66 -35.61
N PRO A 711 -44.51 -35.41 -36.07
CA PRO A 711 -43.46 -34.77 -36.87
C PRO A 711 -43.32 -33.24 -36.74
N GLY A 712 -42.07 -32.79 -36.94
CA GLY A 712 -41.60 -31.49 -37.41
C GLY A 712 -42.43 -30.22 -37.20
N ASN A 713 -41.85 -29.25 -36.49
CA ASN A 713 -41.97 -27.87 -36.94
C ASN A 713 -40.75 -27.03 -36.51
N ASP A 714 -40.04 -26.53 -37.51
CA ASP A 714 -39.05 -25.46 -37.42
C ASP A 714 -39.67 -24.23 -36.77
N SER A 715 -39.12 -23.80 -35.63
CA SER A 715 -38.99 -22.37 -35.31
C SER A 715 -37.94 -22.20 -34.22
N ALA A 716 -36.71 -21.98 -34.68
CA ALA A 716 -35.61 -21.51 -33.87
C ALA A 716 -36.02 -20.26 -33.08
N LYS A 717 -36.01 -20.37 -31.75
CA LYS A 717 -35.62 -19.24 -30.91
C LYS A 717 -34.10 -19.25 -30.92
N ASP A 718 -33.52 -18.37 -31.73
CA ASP A 718 -32.08 -18.07 -31.72
C ASP A 718 -31.69 -17.64 -30.29
N GLU A 719 -31.14 -18.58 -29.51
CA GLU A 719 -30.25 -18.25 -28.42
C GLU A 719 -29.06 -17.51 -29.05
N GLN A 720 -28.93 -16.23 -28.73
CA GLN A 720 -27.86 -15.38 -29.20
C GLN A 720 -26.54 -15.92 -28.65
N LYS A 721 -25.88 -16.83 -29.40
CA LYS A 721 -24.55 -17.37 -29.05
C LYS A 721 -23.62 -16.22 -28.73
N SER A 722 -22.97 -16.29 -27.56
CA SER A 722 -22.01 -15.27 -27.12
C SER A 722 -20.98 -14.99 -28.21
N LYS A 723 -20.76 -13.71 -28.51
CA LYS A 723 -19.80 -13.23 -29.52
C LYS A 723 -18.36 -13.13 -28.98
N THR A 724 -18.10 -13.57 -27.75
CA THR A 724 -16.78 -13.48 -27.11
C THR A 724 -15.72 -14.24 -27.92
N VAL A 725 -14.63 -13.55 -28.25
CA VAL A 725 -13.47 -14.12 -28.95
C VAL A 725 -12.41 -14.51 -27.93
N VAL A 726 -12.09 -15.80 -27.85
CA VAL A 726 -11.04 -16.32 -26.97
C VAL A 726 -9.66 -16.04 -27.59
N VAL A 727 -8.75 -15.50 -26.80
CA VAL A 727 -7.38 -15.15 -27.19
C VAL A 727 -6.44 -16.28 -26.75
N ASP A 728 -6.16 -17.22 -27.64
CA ASP A 728 -5.24 -18.34 -27.35
C ASP A 728 -3.77 -17.97 -27.60
N ASP A 729 -3.50 -17.20 -28.66
CA ASP A 729 -2.17 -16.70 -29.01
C ASP A 729 -2.11 -15.17 -28.87
N VAL A 730 -1.55 -14.73 -27.74
CA VAL A 730 -1.42 -13.30 -27.43
C VAL A 730 -0.48 -12.57 -28.40
N GLN A 731 0.53 -13.24 -28.97
CA GLN A 731 1.44 -12.60 -29.92
C GLN A 731 0.74 -12.36 -31.25
N ALA A 732 0.05 -13.37 -31.80
CA ALA A 732 -0.73 -13.24 -33.02
C ALA A 732 -1.89 -12.23 -32.85
N PHE A 733 -2.56 -12.27 -31.69
CA PHE A 733 -3.62 -11.31 -31.33
C PHE A 733 -3.11 -9.87 -31.34
N LYS A 734 -1.97 -9.59 -30.69
CA LYS A 734 -1.41 -8.24 -30.66
C LYS A 734 -0.92 -7.78 -32.03
N ALA A 735 -0.42 -8.70 -32.85
CA ALA A 735 0.05 -8.40 -34.20
C ALA A 735 -1.09 -8.09 -35.19
N SER A 736 -2.32 -8.55 -34.93
CA SER A 736 -3.49 -8.29 -35.79
C SER A 736 -4.14 -6.94 -35.53
N LEU A 737 -3.80 -6.27 -34.42
CA LEU A 737 -4.44 -5.03 -33.99
C LEU A 737 -3.54 -3.80 -34.22
N PRO A 738 -4.12 -2.63 -34.55
CA PRO A 738 -3.36 -1.39 -34.64
C PRO A 738 -2.86 -0.94 -33.27
N LEU A 739 -1.86 -0.06 -33.26
CA LEU A 739 -1.31 0.53 -32.04
C LEU A 739 -1.86 1.93 -31.82
N SER A 740 -2.04 2.30 -30.55
CA SER A 740 -2.47 3.63 -30.15
C SER A 740 -1.50 4.70 -30.64
N ALA A 741 -1.99 5.94 -30.75
CA ALA A 741 -1.09 7.07 -30.85
C ALA A 741 -0.12 7.09 -29.65
N ALA A 742 1.10 7.56 -29.90
CA ALA A 742 2.06 7.83 -28.85
C ALA A 742 1.58 9.00 -27.97
N PRO A 743 1.76 8.97 -26.63
CA PRO A 743 1.65 10.15 -25.80
C PRO A 743 2.49 11.29 -26.37
N LYS A 744 1.93 12.50 -26.29
CA LYS A 744 2.59 13.73 -26.73
C LYS A 744 2.66 14.69 -25.53
N PRO A 745 3.72 15.51 -25.45
CA PRO A 745 3.76 16.62 -24.51
C PRO A 745 2.54 17.53 -24.68
N VAL A 746 1.85 17.86 -23.59
CA VAL A 746 0.73 18.83 -23.63
C VAL A 746 1.21 20.27 -23.84
N LYS A 747 2.50 20.53 -23.60
CA LYS A 747 3.19 21.79 -23.88
C LYS A 747 4.42 21.49 -24.71
N ASP A 748 4.71 22.37 -25.67
CA ASP A 748 5.92 22.24 -26.48
C ASP A 748 7.18 22.48 -25.63
N LEU A 749 8.10 21.52 -25.68
CA LEU A 749 9.37 21.57 -24.94
C LEU A 749 10.43 22.40 -25.67
N SER A 750 10.22 22.76 -26.95
CA SER A 750 11.15 23.57 -27.75
C SER A 750 11.35 24.99 -27.20
N TYR A 751 10.38 25.52 -26.45
CA TYR A 751 10.52 26.82 -25.78
C TYR A 751 11.65 26.82 -24.74
N ALA A 752 11.98 25.67 -24.14
CA ALA A 752 13.07 25.56 -23.18
C ALA A 752 14.46 25.64 -23.83
N SER A 753 14.61 25.25 -25.09
CA SER A 753 15.85 25.42 -25.85
C SER A 753 16.06 26.86 -26.36
N SER A 754 15.01 27.71 -26.32
CA SER A 754 15.11 29.14 -26.64
C SER A 754 15.67 30.01 -25.51
N LEU A 755 15.79 29.48 -24.28
CA LEU A 755 16.54 30.10 -23.18
C LEU A 755 18.04 29.82 -23.34
N ALA A 756 18.60 30.30 -24.44
CA ALA A 756 20.04 30.43 -24.65
C ALA A 756 20.65 31.57 -23.80
N TRP A 757 20.33 31.62 -22.49
CA TRP A 757 20.95 32.51 -21.52
C TRP A 757 22.24 31.93 -20.89
N VAL A 758 22.70 30.76 -21.35
CA VAL A 758 23.93 30.10 -20.84
C VAL A 758 25.18 30.45 -21.67
N LYS A 759 25.09 31.33 -22.69
CA LYS A 759 26.25 31.75 -23.51
C LYS A 759 26.66 33.23 -23.39
N ARG A 760 26.06 34.01 -22.50
CA ARG A 760 26.48 35.39 -22.20
C ARG A 760 26.38 35.67 -20.71
N GLU A 761 27.33 35.14 -19.94
CA GLU A 761 27.82 35.68 -18.66
C GLU A 761 28.97 34.79 -18.15
N VAL A 762 29.99 34.62 -18.98
CA VAL A 762 31.33 34.28 -18.52
C VAL A 762 32.28 35.24 -19.23
N GLU A 763 32.14 36.53 -18.95
CA GLU A 763 33.27 37.44 -19.06
C GLU A 763 34.03 37.37 -17.73
N PRO A 764 35.36 37.19 -17.76
CA PRO A 764 36.15 37.17 -16.55
C PRO A 764 36.23 38.58 -15.98
N PHE A 765 35.62 38.81 -14.81
CA PHE A 765 35.85 40.04 -14.07
C PHE A 765 37.35 40.20 -13.74
N PRO A 766 37.94 41.40 -13.94
CA PRO A 766 39.36 41.63 -13.78
C PRO A 766 39.76 41.66 -12.31
N LEU A 767 40.76 40.85 -11.94
CA LEU A 767 41.43 40.92 -10.65
C LEU A 767 42.19 42.25 -10.53
N THR A 768 41.69 43.16 -9.70
CA THR A 768 42.44 44.33 -9.24
C THR A 768 43.38 43.98 -8.08
N GLN A 769 44.60 44.50 -8.19
CA GLN A 769 45.77 44.32 -7.32
C GLN A 769 45.61 44.76 -5.86
N ARG A 770 46.20 43.96 -4.95
CA ARG A 770 47.06 44.29 -3.78
C ARG A 770 47.17 43.01 -2.93
N GLN A 771 48.31 42.39 -2.60
CA GLN A 771 49.72 42.79 -2.47
C GLN A 771 50.65 41.61 -2.83
N ALA A 772 51.89 41.95 -3.20
CA ALA A 772 52.97 41.06 -3.61
C ALA A 772 53.70 40.40 -2.43
N LEU A 773 54.26 39.19 -2.64
CA LEU A 773 55.71 38.94 -2.55
C LEU A 773 56.10 37.57 -3.16
N VAL A 774 56.84 37.61 -4.28
CA VAL A 774 58.09 36.89 -4.63
C VAL A 774 58.25 35.45 -4.09
N VAL A 775 58.39 34.39 -4.91
CA VAL A 775 59.63 33.99 -5.63
C VAL A 775 59.30 33.10 -6.85
N ARG A 776 59.83 33.52 -8.01
CA ARG A 776 60.32 32.82 -9.23
C ARG A 776 60.50 31.27 -9.11
N SER A 777 60.45 30.42 -10.12
CA SER A 777 60.46 30.46 -11.61
C SER A 777 60.54 28.98 -12.03
N ARG A 778 59.86 28.48 -13.08
CA ARG A 778 60.32 28.27 -14.47
C ARG A 778 59.27 27.29 -15.06
N ALA A 779 58.61 27.61 -16.18
CA ALA A 779 59.03 27.26 -17.55
C ALA A 779 59.33 25.74 -17.69
N SER A 780 58.74 24.96 -18.60
CA SER A 780 58.08 25.26 -19.88
C SER A 780 57.48 23.98 -20.46
N ALA A 781 56.50 24.13 -21.37
CA ALA A 781 56.36 23.51 -22.70
C ALA A 781 57.15 22.21 -22.99
N SER A 782 56.66 21.20 -23.71
CA SER A 782 55.49 21.07 -24.57
C SER A 782 55.59 19.72 -25.29
N HIS A 783 54.43 19.22 -25.72
CA HIS A 783 54.18 18.63 -27.03
C HIS A 783 54.63 17.20 -27.39
N ARG A 784 53.60 16.46 -27.86
CA ARG A 784 53.55 15.59 -29.06
C ARG A 784 54.44 14.35 -29.05
N GLN A 785 54.08 13.21 -29.64
CA GLN A 785 52.94 12.67 -30.40
C GLN A 785 53.35 11.22 -30.66
N THR A 786 52.39 10.28 -30.74
CA THR A 786 52.40 9.06 -31.60
C THR A 786 53.56 8.05 -31.46
N ALA A 787 53.45 6.75 -31.72
CA ALA A 787 52.41 5.77 -31.99
C ALA A 787 53.15 4.41 -32.07
N LEU A 788 52.39 3.31 -32.08
CA LEU A 788 52.75 1.99 -32.65
C LEU A 788 53.79 1.13 -31.91
N GLY A 789 53.29 0.06 -31.28
CA GLY A 789 53.20 -1.24 -31.97
C GLY A 789 54.39 -2.20 -31.90
N ALA A 790 54.11 -3.35 -31.28
CA ALA A 790 54.68 -4.69 -31.51
C ALA A 790 56.00 -5.11 -30.82
N GLY A 791 55.87 -6.09 -29.91
CA GLY A 791 56.40 -7.42 -30.20
C GLY A 791 57.57 -7.96 -29.35
N ILE A 792 57.23 -8.89 -28.44
CA ILE A 792 57.91 -10.19 -28.18
C ILE A 792 59.30 -10.17 -27.48
N ARG A 793 59.39 -10.64 -26.22
CA ARG A 793 59.88 -11.98 -25.79
C ARG A 793 60.14 -12.07 -24.27
N THR A 794 59.47 -13.03 -23.64
CA THR A 794 59.91 -13.96 -22.56
C THR A 794 60.89 -13.49 -21.47
N SER A 795 60.41 -13.49 -20.21
CA SER A 795 61.10 -14.22 -19.12
C SER A 795 60.12 -14.56 -17.99
N THR A 796 60.08 -15.86 -17.70
CA THR A 796 59.53 -16.52 -16.52
C THR A 796 60.10 -15.95 -15.22
N THR A 797 59.25 -15.63 -14.25
CA THR A 797 59.54 -15.81 -12.81
C THR A 797 58.24 -16.01 -12.05
N THR A 798 58.13 -17.21 -11.49
CA THR A 798 57.18 -17.69 -10.49
C THR A 798 57.03 -16.73 -9.30
N MET A 799 55.81 -16.43 -8.85
CA MET A 799 55.51 -16.28 -7.42
C MET A 799 54.00 -16.34 -7.12
N LEU A 800 53.66 -17.39 -6.38
CA LEU A 800 52.67 -17.53 -5.32
C LEU A 800 51.24 -16.97 -5.50
N GLN A 801 50.36 -17.95 -5.71
CA GLN A 801 48.94 -17.94 -5.37
C GLN A 801 48.71 -17.52 -3.91
N TYR A 802 47.87 -16.52 -3.69
CA TYR A 802 47.05 -16.42 -2.48
C TYR A 802 45.59 -16.28 -2.90
N SER A 803 44.93 -17.43 -2.92
CA SER A 803 43.48 -17.58 -3.01
C SER A 803 42.88 -17.21 -1.65
N THR A 804 42.36 -16.00 -1.50
CA THR A 804 41.47 -15.66 -0.38
C THR A 804 40.02 -15.93 -0.79
N ARG A 805 39.50 -17.09 -0.36
CA ARG A 805 38.08 -17.41 -0.37
C ARG A 805 37.35 -16.39 0.52
N ARG A 806 36.52 -15.52 -0.07
CA ARG A 806 35.55 -14.71 0.66
C ARG A 806 34.18 -15.35 0.52
N LEU A 807 33.73 -16.04 1.56
CA LEU A 807 32.34 -16.46 1.72
C LEU A 807 31.74 -15.56 2.81
N LEU A 808 31.02 -14.51 2.41
CA LEU A 808 30.30 -13.64 3.33
C LEU A 808 28.79 -13.98 3.27
N PRO A 809 28.14 -14.23 4.41
CA PRO A 809 26.70 -14.39 4.48
C PRO A 809 26.02 -13.02 4.36
N ALA A 810 25.16 -12.87 3.34
CA ALA A 810 24.38 -11.66 3.12
C ALA A 810 23.25 -11.58 4.15
N PHE A 811 23.38 -10.68 5.13
CA PHE A 811 22.29 -10.25 5.99
C PHE A 811 21.44 -9.22 5.24
N THR A 812 20.18 -9.54 4.95
CA THR A 812 19.22 -8.53 4.49
C THR A 812 17.91 -8.68 5.24
N ARG A 813 17.46 -7.59 5.88
CA ARG A 813 16.05 -7.48 6.29
C ARG A 813 15.55 -6.05 6.49
N ARG A 814 14.27 -5.91 6.09
CA ARG A 814 13.38 -4.74 6.12
C ARG A 814 13.87 -3.51 5.39
N SER A 815 13.97 -3.65 4.06
CA SER A 815 13.83 -2.55 3.13
C SER A 815 12.53 -1.78 3.44
N ALA A 816 12.61 -0.47 3.65
CA ALA A 816 11.48 0.39 3.39
C ALA A 816 11.08 0.15 1.93
N ALA A 817 9.90 -0.41 1.70
CA ALA A 817 9.44 -0.69 0.35
C ALA A 817 9.23 0.63 -0.40
N ILE A 818 10.23 1.06 -1.18
CA ILE A 818 10.01 1.97 -2.30
C ILE A 818 9.21 1.14 -3.32
N ARG A 819 7.88 1.25 -3.24
CA ARG A 819 6.94 0.52 -4.09
C ARG A 819 7.28 0.79 -5.55
N ALA A 820 7.61 -0.27 -6.29
CA ALA A 820 7.44 -0.27 -7.74
C ALA A 820 5.96 0.04 -8.06
N TYR A 821 5.75 0.92 -9.03
CA TYR A 821 4.46 1.46 -9.46
C TYR A 821 3.38 0.39 -9.62
N THR A 822 2.50 0.31 -8.62
CA THR A 822 1.19 -0.34 -8.66
C THR A 822 0.19 0.59 -7.97
N THR A 823 -0.97 0.78 -8.59
CA THR A 823 -2.07 1.60 -8.08
C THR A 823 -2.44 1.15 -6.67
N SER A 824 -2.48 2.09 -5.73
CA SER A 824 -2.85 1.82 -4.34
C SER A 824 -4.35 1.55 -4.24
N SER A 825 -4.75 0.30 -4.10
CA SER A 825 -5.97 -0.03 -3.36
C SER A 825 -5.66 0.09 -1.86
N HIS A 826 -6.44 0.90 -1.16
CA HIS A 826 -6.38 0.99 0.29
C HIS A 826 -6.88 -0.32 0.89
N SER A 827 -6.00 -1.10 1.51
CA SER A 827 -6.38 -2.11 2.49
C SER A 827 -6.45 -1.41 3.84
N THR A 828 -7.63 -1.43 4.47
CA THR A 828 -7.81 -1.06 5.87
C THR A 828 -7.33 -2.22 6.73
N ASP A 829 -6.22 -2.05 7.44
CA ASP A 829 -5.79 -2.96 8.50
C ASP A 829 -6.73 -2.81 9.71
N ASN A 830 -7.77 -3.64 9.75
CA ASN A 830 -8.48 -4.02 10.97
C ASN A 830 -8.65 -5.54 10.92
N PRO A 831 -8.17 -6.33 11.90
CA PRO A 831 -8.71 -7.66 12.09
C PRO A 831 -10.19 -7.51 12.49
N VAL A 832 -11.10 -7.96 11.63
CA VAL A 832 -12.54 -8.03 11.93
C VAL A 832 -12.84 -9.48 12.32
N PRO A 833 -13.56 -9.74 13.44
CA PRO A 833 -13.98 -11.08 13.83
C PRO A 833 -14.81 -11.76 12.73
N ALA A 834 -14.85 -13.09 12.75
CA ALA A 834 -15.69 -13.89 11.84
C ALA A 834 -17.18 -13.46 11.88
N ASN A 835 -17.87 -13.62 10.74
CA ASN A 835 -19.30 -13.36 10.56
C ASN A 835 -20.15 -14.05 11.65
N ASP A 836 -20.86 -13.24 12.43
CA ASP A 836 -22.03 -13.68 13.21
C ASP A 836 -23.25 -13.60 12.26
N PRO A 837 -23.97 -14.70 11.97
CA PRO A 837 -24.98 -14.71 10.92
C PRO A 837 -26.33 -14.10 11.34
N ASN A 838 -26.63 -13.85 12.62
CA ASN A 838 -28.00 -13.50 13.05
C ASN A 838 -28.38 -12.01 12.88
N PRO A 839 -29.65 -11.69 12.51
CA PRO A 839 -30.24 -10.43 12.95
C PRO A 839 -30.32 -10.48 14.49
N LYS A 840 -29.53 -9.64 15.15
CA LYS A 840 -29.50 -9.54 16.60
C LYS A 840 -30.92 -9.35 17.13
N GLN A 841 -31.38 -10.24 18.02
CA GLN A 841 -32.49 -9.91 18.91
C GLN A 841 -32.15 -8.59 19.61
N PRO A 842 -33.14 -7.72 19.92
CA PRO A 842 -32.89 -6.53 20.71
C PRO A 842 -32.17 -6.95 22.01
N HIS A 843 -30.88 -6.66 22.08
CA HIS A 843 -30.06 -7.05 23.21
C HIS A 843 -30.62 -6.34 24.44
N THR A 844 -31.01 -7.11 25.45
CA THR A 844 -31.09 -6.58 26.83
C THR A 844 -29.70 -6.01 27.17
N PRO A 845 -29.57 -4.86 27.85
CA PRO A 845 -28.29 -4.14 28.01
C PRO A 845 -27.24 -4.87 28.85
N VAL A 846 -27.54 -6.10 29.29
CA VAL A 846 -26.81 -6.85 30.31
C VAL A 846 -25.82 -7.79 29.62
N SER A 847 -24.54 -7.42 29.62
CA SER A 847 -23.48 -8.41 29.55
C SER A 847 -23.40 -9.06 30.93
N SER A 848 -24.04 -10.21 31.12
CA SER A 848 -23.81 -11.07 32.29
C SER A 848 -22.34 -11.54 32.39
N THR A 849 -21.52 -11.28 31.36
CA THR A 849 -20.12 -11.62 31.25
C THR A 849 -19.21 -10.82 32.21
N ASN A 850 -19.58 -9.59 32.58
CA ASN A 850 -18.76 -8.72 33.48
C ASN A 850 -19.20 -8.76 34.95
N GLN A 851 -20.21 -9.57 35.29
CA GLN A 851 -20.56 -9.87 36.69
C GLN A 851 -19.49 -10.70 37.39
N LEU A 852 -18.71 -11.47 36.61
CA LEU A 852 -17.59 -12.25 37.10
C LEU A 852 -16.30 -11.42 37.02
N PRO A 853 -15.43 -11.48 38.06
CA PRO A 853 -14.18 -10.72 38.06
C PRO A 853 -13.27 -11.16 36.89
N THR A 854 -12.87 -10.21 36.03
CA THR A 854 -11.96 -10.46 34.89
C THR A 854 -10.58 -9.85 35.13
N SER A 855 -9.52 -10.48 34.62
CA SER A 855 -8.15 -9.98 34.80
C SER A 855 -7.93 -8.71 33.98
N SER A 856 -7.45 -7.65 34.62
CA SER A 856 -6.99 -6.44 33.94
C SER A 856 -5.74 -6.72 33.12
N ALA A 857 -5.87 -6.84 31.80
CA ALA A 857 -4.71 -6.84 30.91
C ALA A 857 -4.16 -5.40 30.79
N GLY A 858 -3.44 -4.92 31.82
CA GLY A 858 -2.70 -3.65 31.81
C GLY A 858 -2.90 -2.76 33.05
N THR A 859 -1.76 -2.31 33.61
CA THR A 859 -1.51 -1.23 34.60
C THR A 859 -2.34 -1.07 35.88
N HIS A 860 -3.42 -1.81 36.10
CA HIS A 860 -4.19 -1.74 37.35
C HIS A 860 -4.22 -3.09 38.06
N ASN A 861 -3.67 -3.18 39.27
CA ASN A 861 -3.64 -4.39 40.12
C ASN A 861 -5.02 -4.78 40.71
N GLN A 862 -6.13 -4.25 40.18
CA GLN A 862 -7.48 -4.54 40.66
C GLN A 862 -8.25 -5.37 39.63
N VAL A 863 -9.02 -6.33 40.12
CA VAL A 863 -9.88 -7.18 39.29
C VAL A 863 -11.07 -6.37 38.79
N LEU A 864 -11.36 -6.46 37.50
CA LEU A 864 -12.41 -5.69 36.86
C LEU A 864 -13.76 -6.40 37.07
N GLN A 865 -14.66 -5.77 37.81
CA GLN A 865 -16.01 -6.27 38.08
C GLN A 865 -17.01 -5.11 38.02
N GLU A 866 -18.12 -5.31 37.30
CA GLU A 866 -19.13 -4.28 37.07
C GLU A 866 -20.35 -4.47 38.00
N SER A 867 -20.90 -3.36 38.50
CA SER A 867 -22.23 -3.31 39.14
C SER A 867 -23.29 -3.18 38.06
N THR A 868 -24.26 -4.10 38.02
CA THR A 868 -25.29 -4.12 36.96
C THR A 868 -26.15 -2.86 36.96
N GLU A 869 -26.53 -2.37 38.13
CA GLU A 869 -27.41 -1.20 38.27
C GLU A 869 -26.70 0.08 37.79
N ASP A 870 -25.46 0.31 38.23
CA ASP A 870 -24.67 1.49 37.84
C ASP A 870 -24.36 1.50 36.33
N ALA A 871 -24.14 0.31 35.76
CA ALA A 871 -23.76 0.17 34.37
C ALA A 871 -24.93 0.34 33.41
N GLU A 872 -26.13 -0.07 33.81
CA GLU A 872 -27.36 0.21 33.06
C GLU A 872 -27.64 1.71 33.00
N GLU A 873 -27.53 2.42 34.13
CA GLU A 873 -27.73 3.88 34.17
C GLU A 873 -26.78 4.62 33.21
N LYS A 874 -25.50 4.24 33.20
CA LYS A 874 -24.47 4.91 32.39
C LYS A 874 -24.56 4.61 30.89
N ARG A 875 -25.18 3.49 30.51
CA ARG A 875 -25.38 3.08 29.11
C ARG A 875 -26.52 3.82 28.42
N VAL A 876 -27.47 4.36 29.19
CA VAL A 876 -28.57 5.19 28.67
C VAL A 876 -28.10 6.60 28.29
N MET A 877 -27.12 7.17 29.00
CA MET A 877 -26.59 8.52 28.72
C MET A 877 -25.57 8.56 27.57
N GLN A 878 -25.71 9.50 26.62
CA GLN A 878 -24.72 9.69 25.53
C GLN A 878 -23.38 10.26 26.01
N ALA A 879 -23.38 11.20 26.94
CA ALA A 879 -22.20 11.78 27.59
C ALA A 879 -22.58 12.26 29.00
N PRO A 880 -21.63 12.43 29.94
CA PRO A 880 -21.96 12.85 31.31
C PRO A 880 -22.69 14.19 31.43
N ASN A 881 -22.64 15.02 30.40
CA ASN A 881 -23.30 16.33 30.30
C ASN A 881 -24.40 16.37 29.21
N ARG A 882 -24.75 15.22 28.60
CA ARG A 882 -25.76 15.17 27.55
C ARG A 882 -26.47 13.82 27.50
N GLU A 883 -27.78 13.84 27.76
CA GLU A 883 -28.59 12.63 27.80
C GLU A 883 -28.93 12.08 26.40
N THR A 884 -29.10 12.94 25.40
CA THR A 884 -29.61 12.58 24.06
C THR A 884 -28.58 12.76 22.92
N VAL A 885 -28.84 12.12 21.78
CA VAL A 885 -28.03 12.27 20.55
C VAL A 885 -28.09 13.70 20.02
N TRP A 886 -27.00 14.20 19.44
CA TRP A 886 -26.91 15.57 18.93
C TRP A 886 -26.99 15.67 17.39
N SER A 887 -27.03 14.54 16.68
CA SER A 887 -27.23 14.51 15.22
C SER A 887 -28.13 13.37 14.80
N ARG A 888 -28.85 13.55 13.68
CA ARG A 888 -29.75 12.52 13.12
C ARG A 888 -29.01 11.25 12.69
N SER A 889 -27.72 11.35 12.38
CA SER A 889 -26.84 10.24 12.01
C SER A 889 -26.15 9.56 13.20
N GLN A 890 -26.22 10.16 14.40
CA GLN A 890 -25.65 9.55 15.60
C GLN A 890 -26.64 8.53 16.16
N LYS A 891 -26.20 7.28 16.25
CA LYS A 891 -26.95 6.24 16.96
C LYS A 891 -26.89 6.48 18.48
N PRO A 892 -27.99 6.28 19.23
CA PRO A 892 -27.96 6.26 20.68
C PRO A 892 -26.89 5.28 21.18
N ARG A 893 -26.11 5.67 22.19
CA ARG A 893 -25.15 4.81 22.91
C ARG A 893 -25.70 3.43 23.27
N SER A 894 -26.96 3.32 23.68
CA SER A 894 -27.64 2.05 23.94
C SER A 894 -27.72 1.13 22.73
N GLU A 895 -27.70 1.66 21.51
CA GLU A 895 -27.67 0.90 20.24
C GLU A 895 -26.24 0.78 19.69
N ALA A 896 -25.40 1.81 19.89
CA ALA A 896 -24.04 1.87 19.36
C ALA A 896 -23.06 0.96 20.12
N MET A 897 -23.29 0.73 21.42
CA MET A 897 -22.44 -0.09 22.29
C MET A 897 -22.85 -1.57 22.30
N VAL A 898 -23.55 -2.03 21.25
CA VAL A 898 -24.08 -3.39 21.15
C VAL A 898 -23.31 -4.19 20.09
N GLY A 899 -22.47 -5.13 20.53
CA GLY A 899 -21.81 -6.10 19.64
C GLY A 899 -20.35 -6.40 20.00
N PRO A 900 -19.70 -7.31 19.25
CA PRO A 900 -18.38 -7.85 19.56
C PRO A 900 -17.21 -6.87 19.37
N ARG A 901 -17.50 -5.58 19.09
CA ARG A 901 -16.50 -4.59 18.69
C ARG A 901 -15.85 -3.84 19.87
N PHE A 902 -16.32 -4.07 21.10
CA PHE A 902 -15.80 -3.42 22.29
C PHE A 902 -15.22 -4.50 23.22
N GLU A 903 -13.89 -4.56 23.31
CA GLU A 903 -13.17 -5.50 24.19
C GLU A 903 -13.24 -5.10 25.67
N GLN A 904 -13.62 -3.85 25.97
CA GLN A 904 -13.88 -3.38 27.33
C GLN A 904 -15.20 -2.59 27.39
N THR A 905 -16.22 -3.17 28.01
CA THR A 905 -17.57 -2.59 28.14
C THR A 905 -17.86 -1.98 29.51
N ILE A 906 -16.92 -2.08 30.46
CA ILE A 906 -16.98 -1.42 31.77
C ILE A 906 -16.81 0.08 31.57
N MET A 907 -17.88 0.84 31.75
CA MET A 907 -17.96 2.26 31.40
C MET A 907 -17.15 3.15 32.36
N GLU A 908 -16.79 2.64 33.54
CA GLU A 908 -15.99 3.30 34.59
C GLU A 908 -14.55 3.51 34.15
N ASP A 909 -14.00 2.56 33.40
CA ASP A 909 -12.60 2.57 32.98
C ASP A 909 -12.40 3.17 31.59
N GLN A 910 -13.51 3.43 30.87
CA GLN A 910 -13.45 4.20 29.63
C GLN A 910 -13.25 5.69 29.93
N PRO A 911 -12.41 6.41 29.16
CA PRO A 911 -12.37 7.86 29.23
C PRO A 911 -13.79 8.42 29.02
N ARG A 912 -14.27 9.26 29.95
CA ARG A 912 -15.60 9.89 29.89
C ARG A 912 -15.50 11.36 29.47
N PRO A 913 -15.20 11.68 28.19
CA PRO A 913 -15.20 13.06 27.76
C PRO A 913 -16.63 13.61 27.80
N TYR A 914 -16.77 14.84 28.31
CA TYR A 914 -17.98 15.63 28.13
C TYR A 914 -18.24 15.86 26.62
N ALA A 915 -19.51 15.90 26.22
CA ALA A 915 -19.91 16.26 24.87
C ALA A 915 -19.38 17.66 24.53
N ALA A 916 -18.48 17.71 23.54
CA ALA A 916 -17.80 18.93 23.13
C ALA A 916 -18.76 20.04 22.67
N ILE A 917 -19.94 19.66 22.15
CA ILE A 917 -20.97 20.62 21.72
C ILE A 917 -21.59 21.40 22.88
N ASP A 918 -21.70 20.81 24.07
CA ASP A 918 -22.19 21.54 25.24
C ASP A 918 -21.04 22.31 25.91
N LEU A 919 -19.81 21.78 25.86
CA LEU A 919 -18.63 22.50 26.32
C LEU A 919 -18.33 23.75 25.50
N ILE A 920 -18.57 23.73 24.18
CA ILE A 920 -18.34 24.90 23.34
C ILE A 920 -19.38 26.00 23.59
N HIS A 921 -20.63 25.64 23.91
CA HIS A 921 -21.65 26.63 24.31
C HIS A 921 -21.38 27.26 25.68
N LYS A 922 -20.53 26.65 26.51
CA LYS A 922 -20.04 27.25 27.75
C LYS A 922 -18.88 28.25 27.53
N GLN A 923 -18.34 28.35 26.31
CA GLN A 923 -17.29 29.32 26.01
C GLN A 923 -17.89 30.73 25.92
N PRO A 924 -17.27 31.73 26.57
CA PRO A 924 -17.75 33.10 26.47
C PRO A 924 -17.50 33.69 25.09
N VAL A 925 -18.37 34.62 24.68
CA VAL A 925 -18.25 35.37 23.43
C VAL A 925 -16.92 36.12 23.38
N ARG A 926 -16.19 35.95 22.28
CA ARG A 926 -14.95 36.70 22.01
C ARG A 926 -15.29 38.01 21.32
N TRP A 927 -15.19 39.09 22.08
CA TRP A 927 -15.45 40.43 21.60
C TRP A 927 -14.34 40.95 20.70
N THR A 928 -14.72 41.59 19.59
CA THR A 928 -13.79 42.23 18.66
C THR A 928 -14.32 43.60 18.22
N ASN A 929 -13.40 44.52 17.93
CA ASN A 929 -13.69 45.83 17.34
C ASN A 929 -13.57 45.82 15.79
N LYS A 930 -13.29 44.65 15.19
CA LYS A 930 -13.13 44.47 13.74
C LYS A 930 -14.39 43.87 13.15
N ARG A 931 -14.77 44.33 11.96
CA ARG A 931 -15.90 43.82 11.15
C ARG A 931 -15.79 42.34 10.78
N SER A 932 -14.57 41.80 10.76
CA SER A 932 -14.31 40.37 10.57
C SER A 932 -13.21 39.88 11.51
N VAL A 933 -13.32 38.61 11.92
CA VAL A 933 -12.34 37.89 12.74
C VAL A 933 -11.95 36.58 12.07
N SER A 934 -10.71 36.12 12.25
CA SER A 934 -10.28 34.82 11.74
C SER A 934 -10.20 33.78 12.86
N CYS A 935 -10.70 32.57 12.63
CA CYS A 935 -10.57 31.43 13.53
C CYS A 935 -9.77 30.32 12.84
N ASP A 936 -8.72 29.83 13.50
CA ASP A 936 -7.82 28.78 13.02
C ASP A 936 -7.80 27.54 13.94
N GLY A 937 -8.78 27.44 14.85
CA GLY A 937 -8.89 26.32 15.77
C GLY A 937 -7.86 26.33 16.91
N GLY A 938 -7.17 27.45 17.16
CA GLY A 938 -6.22 27.58 18.28
C GLY A 938 -4.78 27.17 17.92
N GLY A 939 -4.42 27.21 16.64
CA GLY A 939 -3.03 27.06 16.17
C GLY A 939 -2.42 25.65 16.21
N GLY A 940 -3.18 24.62 16.59
CA GLY A 940 -2.71 23.23 16.67
C GLY A 940 -2.99 22.38 15.40
N PRO A 941 -2.47 21.12 15.33
CA PRO A 941 -2.60 20.23 14.18
C PRO A 941 -3.98 19.54 14.07
N LEU A 942 -5.07 20.29 14.32
CA LEU A 942 -6.43 19.75 14.49
C LEU A 942 -7.26 19.72 13.19
N GLY A 943 -6.67 20.02 12.03
CA GLY A 943 -7.39 19.99 10.75
C GLY A 943 -8.40 21.12 10.54
N HIS A 944 -8.42 22.13 11.41
CA HIS A 944 -9.28 23.32 11.29
C HIS A 944 -8.67 24.34 10.31
N PRO A 945 -9.27 24.59 9.13
CA PRO A 945 -8.77 25.62 8.22
C PRO A 945 -8.96 27.01 8.84
N ARG A 946 -8.08 27.97 8.50
CA ARG A 946 -8.30 29.36 8.89
C ARG A 946 -9.52 29.89 8.15
N ILE A 947 -10.60 30.18 8.88
CA ILE A 947 -11.82 30.77 8.31
C ILE A 947 -11.99 32.21 8.78
N PHE A 948 -12.64 33.03 7.97
CA PHE A 948 -12.99 34.41 8.30
C PHE A 948 -14.49 34.50 8.60
N ILE A 949 -14.83 35.11 9.73
CA ILE A 949 -16.19 35.23 10.26
C ILE A 949 -16.54 36.72 10.22
N ASN A 950 -17.68 37.06 9.61
CA ASN A 950 -18.21 38.42 9.62
C ASN A 950 -19.05 38.62 10.90
N VAL A 951 -18.70 39.62 11.70
CA VAL A 951 -19.33 39.92 12.99
C VAL A 951 -20.13 41.24 12.96
N ASP A 952 -20.37 41.82 11.79
CA ASP A 952 -21.09 43.10 11.62
C ASP A 952 -22.57 43.07 12.03
N LYS A 953 -23.16 41.89 12.17
CA LYS A 953 -24.57 41.73 12.52
C LYS A 953 -24.76 41.84 14.04
N PRO A 954 -25.93 42.32 14.53
CA PRO A 954 -26.25 42.37 15.96
C PRO A 954 -26.59 40.99 16.51
N GLN A 955 -25.66 40.04 16.39
CA GLN A 955 -25.79 38.65 16.84
C GLN A 955 -24.43 38.09 17.22
N ILE A 956 -24.43 36.96 17.93
CA ILE A 956 -23.23 36.15 18.12
C ILE A 956 -22.99 35.36 16.83
N CYS A 957 -21.79 35.48 16.26
CA CYS A 957 -21.35 34.71 15.11
C CYS A 957 -20.31 33.69 15.58
N TRP A 958 -20.48 32.42 15.22
CA TRP A 958 -19.55 31.37 15.64
C TRP A 958 -18.74 30.83 14.47
N CYS A 959 -17.63 30.20 14.78
CA CYS A 959 -16.86 29.44 13.82
C CYS A 959 -17.64 28.18 13.40
N THR A 960 -17.85 27.98 12.09
CA THR A 960 -18.57 26.81 11.58
C THR A 960 -17.82 25.48 11.75
N TYR A 961 -16.52 25.53 12.05
CA TYR A 961 -15.68 24.34 12.27
C TYR A 961 -15.53 23.98 13.75
N CYS A 962 -15.13 24.92 14.61
CA CYS A 962 -14.92 24.64 16.05
C CYS A 962 -16.00 25.19 16.99
N GLY A 963 -16.99 25.93 16.48
CA GLY A 963 -18.10 26.47 17.29
C GLY A 963 -17.72 27.62 18.23
N VAL A 964 -16.48 28.11 18.20
CA VAL A 964 -16.05 29.25 19.04
C VAL A 964 -16.88 30.50 18.70
N PRO A 965 -17.46 31.18 19.72
CA PRO A 965 -18.30 32.36 19.51
C PRO A 965 -17.51 33.67 19.43
N TYR A 966 -17.95 34.56 18.56
CA TYR A 966 -17.44 35.92 18.36
C TYR A 966 -18.60 36.92 18.23
N ALA A 967 -18.39 38.16 18.69
CA ALA A 967 -19.33 39.25 18.43
C ALA A 967 -18.61 40.59 18.34
N HIS A 968 -19.20 41.53 17.63
CA HIS A 968 -18.68 42.89 17.54
C HIS A 968 -19.09 43.71 18.77
N THR A 969 -18.14 44.42 19.38
CA THR A 969 -18.35 45.23 20.60
C THR A 969 -19.44 46.29 20.44
N HIS A 970 -19.61 46.87 19.26
CA HIS A 970 -20.71 47.78 18.91
C HIS A 970 -22.10 47.23 19.28
N HIS A 971 -22.30 45.92 19.14
CA HIS A 971 -23.60 45.26 19.39
C HIS A 971 -23.74 44.73 20.81
N ARG A 972 -22.77 45.00 21.70
CA ARG A 972 -22.74 44.48 23.08
C ARG A 972 -23.98 44.87 23.87
N LYS A 973 -24.38 46.14 23.85
CA LYS A 973 -25.60 46.59 24.56
C LYS A 973 -26.87 45.90 24.07
N PHE A 974 -26.95 45.60 22.77
CA PHE A 974 -28.08 44.86 22.21
C PHE A 974 -28.06 43.41 22.69
N LEU A 975 -26.91 42.73 22.62
CA LEU A 975 -26.78 41.34 23.08
C LEU A 975 -27.01 41.21 24.59
N GLU A 976 -26.57 42.18 25.40
CA GLU A 976 -26.84 42.25 26.84
C GLU A 976 -28.32 42.54 27.17
N SER A 977 -29.07 43.13 26.24
CA SER A 977 -30.51 43.37 26.40
C SER A 977 -31.38 42.15 26.08
N LEU A 978 -30.81 41.13 25.45
CA LEU A 978 -31.54 39.90 25.13
C LEU A 978 -31.81 39.11 26.43
N PRO A 979 -33.00 38.52 26.57
CA PRO A 979 -33.34 37.73 27.76
C PRO A 979 -32.46 36.47 27.90
N GLU A 980 -31.94 35.95 26.79
CA GLU A 980 -31.03 34.82 26.75
C GLU A 980 -30.15 34.90 25.49
N THR A 981 -28.93 34.36 25.57
CA THR A 981 -27.99 34.28 24.44
C THR A 981 -27.46 32.85 24.30
N SER A 982 -27.18 32.42 23.06
CA SER A 982 -26.71 31.06 22.76
C SER A 982 -25.33 30.73 23.33
N TYR A 983 -24.59 31.75 23.78
CA TYR A 983 -23.30 31.65 24.47
C TYR A 983 -23.24 32.70 25.59
N PRO A 984 -22.51 32.44 26.68
CA PRO A 984 -22.24 33.42 27.73
C PRO A 984 -21.56 34.66 27.16
N LEU A 985 -22.03 35.86 27.50
CA LEU A 985 -21.39 37.11 27.06
C LEU A 985 -20.08 37.40 27.80
N ASP A 986 -19.98 36.89 29.03
CA ASP A 986 -18.83 37.04 29.92
C ASP A 986 -18.39 35.65 30.47
N PRO A 987 -17.14 35.52 30.97
CA PRO A 987 -16.63 34.28 31.56
C PRO A 987 -17.53 33.72 32.66
N ILE A 988 -17.81 32.41 32.62
CA ILE A 988 -18.47 31.69 33.71
C ILE A 988 -17.41 30.87 34.48
N GLU A 989 -17.53 30.82 35.81
CA GLU A 989 -16.79 29.88 36.66
C GLU A 989 -17.41 28.47 36.54
N ASP A 990 -17.11 27.79 35.42
CA ASP A 990 -17.43 26.37 35.23
C ASP A 990 -16.12 25.57 35.16
N PRO A 991 -15.93 24.51 35.97
CA PRO A 991 -14.74 23.66 35.96
C PRO A 991 -14.42 23.06 34.57
N ALA A 992 -15.41 22.93 33.70
CA ALA A 992 -15.27 22.43 32.34
C ALA A 992 -15.08 23.56 31.28
N ALA A 993 -15.18 24.83 31.67
CA ALA A 993 -14.81 25.95 30.82
C ALA A 993 -13.30 26.23 30.96
N LEU A 994 -12.58 26.32 29.83
CA LEU A 994 -11.15 26.63 29.80
C LEU A 994 -10.83 27.85 30.72
N PRO A 995 -9.88 27.73 31.66
CA PRO A 995 -9.57 28.78 32.62
C PRO A 995 -9.11 30.07 31.91
N SER A 996 -9.45 31.21 32.51
CA SER A 996 -9.21 32.55 31.95
C SER A 996 -7.75 32.85 31.60
N SER A 997 -6.80 32.16 32.24
CA SER A 997 -5.35 32.31 32.03
C SER A 997 -4.83 31.71 30.73
N GLU A 998 -5.52 30.74 30.12
CA GLU A 998 -5.16 30.19 28.80
C GLU A 998 -5.70 31.03 27.63
N ARG A 999 -6.45 32.12 27.94
CA ARG A 999 -7.15 32.95 26.95
C ARG A 999 -6.29 34.04 26.30
N ALA A 1000 -5.04 34.21 26.74
CA ALA A 1000 -4.11 35.21 26.19
C ALA A 1000 -3.29 34.70 24.99
N GLY A 1001 -3.86 33.82 24.15
CA GLY A 1001 -3.38 33.66 22.78
C GLY A 1001 -3.83 34.86 21.96
N LYS A 1002 -2.94 35.84 21.72
CA LYS A 1002 -3.22 36.99 20.86
C LYS A 1002 -3.68 36.48 19.49
N THR A 1003 -4.98 36.53 19.25
CA THR A 1003 -5.59 36.24 17.95
C THR A 1003 -5.17 37.35 16.97
N GLY A 1004 -4.05 37.14 16.29
CA GLY A 1004 -3.59 37.99 15.18
C GLY A 1004 -2.17 38.57 15.28
N SER A 1005 -1.25 38.08 16.13
CA SER A 1005 0.16 38.50 16.10
C SER A 1005 1.10 37.46 15.49
N THR A 1006 2.07 37.91 14.70
CA THR A 1006 3.17 37.12 14.09
C THR A 1006 4.35 36.84 15.04
N GLU A 1007 4.14 36.90 16.36
CA GLU A 1007 5.21 36.68 17.35
C GLU A 1007 5.03 35.36 18.12
N PRO A 1008 6.13 34.66 18.48
CA PRO A 1008 6.10 33.34 19.13
C PRO A 1008 5.53 33.38 20.56
N TYR A 1009 4.87 32.28 20.96
CA TYR A 1009 4.26 32.09 22.29
C TYR A 1009 5.29 32.17 23.43
N GLN A 1010 5.00 32.97 24.46
CA GLN A 1010 5.78 33.05 25.70
C GLN A 1010 5.05 32.36 26.86
N THR A 1011 5.80 31.82 27.82
CA THR A 1011 5.26 31.20 29.05
C THR A 1011 4.79 32.25 30.07
N PRO A 1012 4.02 31.85 31.12
CA PRO A 1012 3.54 32.78 32.15
C PRO A 1012 4.64 33.52 32.93
N THR A 1013 5.88 33.05 32.84
CA THR A 1013 7.06 33.62 33.49
C THR A 1013 7.87 34.57 32.59
N GLY A 1014 7.42 34.83 31.36
CA GLY A 1014 8.10 35.74 30.42
C GLY A 1014 9.39 35.17 29.81
N ALA A 1015 9.70 33.90 30.03
CA ALA A 1015 10.80 33.23 29.36
C ALA A 1015 10.34 32.73 27.97
N PRO A 1016 11.14 32.93 26.90
CA PRO A 1016 10.88 32.31 25.61
C PRO A 1016 10.94 30.79 25.75
N LEU A 1017 9.93 30.10 25.22
CA LEU A 1017 10.02 28.66 24.98
C LEU A 1017 11.14 28.45 23.96
N GLU A 1018 12.28 27.93 24.40
CA GLU A 1018 13.25 27.35 23.47
C GLU A 1018 12.52 26.25 22.68
N GLN A 1019 12.38 26.47 21.38
CA GLN A 1019 11.90 25.43 20.47
C GLN A 1019 12.93 24.29 20.47
N ARG A 1020 12.63 23.21 21.18
CA ARG A 1020 13.23 21.89 20.99
C ARG A 1020 12.21 20.97 20.33
#